data_AF-A0A671SH46-F1
#
_entry.id   AF-A0A671SH46-F1
#
_cell.length_a   1.000
_cell.length_b   1.000
_cell.length_c   1.000
_cell.angle_alpha   90.00
_cell.angle_beta   90.00
_cell.angle_gamma   90.00
#
_symmetry.space_group_name_H-M   'P 1'
#
loop_
_entity.id
_entity.type
_entity.pdbx_description
1 polymer ?
#
loop_
_entity_poly.entity_id
_entity_poly.type
_entity_poly.pdbx_seq_one_letter_code
_entity_poly.pdbx_strand_id
1 'polypeptide(L)'
;MVQKDKIIESTQSESEANPVPSEAVADTQCPVDEPSIGVERTGRRKFITGVVEGFYGRPWTMEQRKELFRRQQKWGLNTYLYAPKDDYKHRMFWREMYSVEEAEQLTTLISAAKEHGIEFIYAISPGLDITFSNQKEVSTLKRKLDQVSHFGCKSFALLFDDIDHNMCPADKEVFSSFAHAQVSITSEIFQYLGEPEIFLFCPTEYCGTFCYPNVSQSPYLRTIGEKLLPGIEVLWTGPKVVSKDITVESIEEVTKILRRAPVIWDNIHANDYDQKRLFLGPYKGRSTELIPRLKGVLTNPNCEFESNFVAIHTLATWYKSNMNGVRKDVVMTDSEDSTVSIQIKLENEGSDEELETDILYSPQIALKLALTEWLSEFGVPHQYNSRQVPHSGTKSTSIDVPALTVPSLGISTTVTTVFQQPIMSPIVPLSDEPHELGKEEEVEVEKKESDEEPMEMVVEKHDEVEDTKNVNQILTEIVKAKMTEDLRPMDTDKEMFVPGPNEKPLFTAEPLTLEDLTLLAELFYLPYEHGPKAVQMLKEFNWLRANSNYVSVNSNAKDPEKVAEWQSRAENFEEMCCSVIQMFTRLSNSANRTILYDLYPYIWDIKSIISMVKSFVQWLGCRSQSSAQFLSGDQEPWAFRGGLAGEFQRLLPIDGANDLFYQPPPPMPTSKIYTLRPYFPKDESAIYKICKEMFTEGCDGISFSDESPDLIGDRLVGGFLTLSPDYGFVLEDEEGICGYALGTVDVKPFVKKCKMSWIPFMQEKYNKPDTEKDMSEAEKMMLSFHEEEEEGLPESFLSNFPSLIKVDIHAKVTDPSVAKSMMGCLLSSLKANGSHGAFCEVRQMDKRMLDFYSKLGCFEVAKMEGFPKDVIIMGRSL
;
A
#
# COMPACT_ATOMS: atom_id res chain seq x y z
N MET A 1 -8.33 53.16 88.78
CA MET A 1 -7.50 53.19 90.00
C MET A 1 -7.10 51.75 90.37
N VAL A 2 -6.31 51.08 89.53
CA VAL A 2 -6.07 49.63 89.63
C VAL A 2 -4.59 49.36 89.40
N GLN A 3 -4.02 48.40 90.12
CA GLN A 3 -2.58 48.14 90.19
C GLN A 3 -2.35 46.65 90.50
N LYS A 4 -1.18 46.11 90.08
CA LYS A 4 -0.58 44.82 90.57
C LYS A 4 -1.32 43.53 90.12
N ASP A 5 -0.70 42.34 90.13
CA ASP A 5 0.61 41.90 90.67
C ASP A 5 1.10 40.60 89.97
N LYS A 6 2.44 40.33 89.98
CA LYS A 6 3.08 38.97 90.16
C LYS A 6 2.92 37.85 89.09
N ILE A 7 3.71 36.75 89.00
CA ILE A 7 5.11 36.33 89.39
C ILE A 7 5.47 34.99 88.65
N ILE A 8 6.76 34.75 88.31
CA ILE A 8 7.64 33.51 88.31
C ILE A 8 6.99 32.10 88.00
N GLU A 9 7.55 31.10 87.28
CA GLU A 9 8.86 30.36 87.29
C GLU A 9 9.10 29.64 85.92
N SER A 10 10.32 29.59 85.33
CA SER A 10 11.31 28.46 85.26
C SER A 10 10.92 27.20 84.40
N THR A 11 11.80 26.41 83.75
CA THR A 11 13.29 26.45 83.52
C THR A 11 13.69 25.57 82.31
N GLN A 12 14.79 25.92 81.61
CA GLN A 12 15.74 25.07 80.81
C GLN A 12 15.19 24.13 79.69
N SER A 13 15.84 23.98 78.53
CA SER A 13 17.29 23.74 78.31
C SER A 13 17.95 24.56 77.17
N GLU A 14 19.28 24.70 77.24
CA GLU A 14 20.18 25.26 76.20
C GLU A 14 20.46 24.19 75.10
N SER A 15 21.20 24.39 73.98
CA SER A 15 22.07 25.44 73.39
C SER A 15 22.10 25.20 71.85
N GLU A 16 22.63 26.01 70.91
CA GLU A 16 23.09 27.40 70.74
C GLU A 16 23.00 27.64 69.20
N ALA A 17 22.44 28.71 68.61
CA ALA A 17 22.64 30.16 68.72
C ALA A 17 23.53 30.74 67.58
N ASN A 18 22.90 31.51 66.68
CA ASN A 18 23.58 32.43 65.75
C ASN A 18 24.02 33.72 66.50
N PRO A 19 25.05 34.45 66.01
CA PRO A 19 25.31 35.84 66.42
C PRO A 19 24.93 36.89 65.34
N VAL A 20 24.18 37.92 65.77
CA VAL A 20 23.59 39.06 65.01
C VAL A 20 23.34 40.19 66.06
N PRO A 21 23.40 41.52 65.78
CA PRO A 21 23.45 42.26 64.51
C PRO A 21 24.81 42.99 64.27
N SER A 22 25.06 44.32 64.19
CA SER A 22 24.34 45.59 64.45
C SER A 22 24.85 46.79 63.63
N GLU A 23 23.92 47.59 63.11
CA GLU A 23 23.90 49.07 63.00
C GLU A 23 25.12 49.90 62.51
N ALA A 24 24.90 50.70 61.46
CA ALA A 24 25.20 52.14 61.43
C ALA A 24 24.35 52.85 60.34
N VAL A 25 24.00 54.12 60.53
CA VAL A 25 23.21 54.94 59.57
C VAL A 25 23.94 56.25 59.26
N ALA A 26 24.00 56.63 57.97
CA ALA A 26 24.30 57.99 57.51
C ALA A 26 23.74 58.24 56.09
N ASP A 27 23.02 59.34 55.89
CA ASP A 27 22.48 59.75 54.59
C ASP A 27 23.54 60.35 53.65
N THR A 28 23.42 60.12 52.33
CA THR A 28 22.96 61.17 51.39
C THR A 28 22.75 60.71 49.94
N GLN A 29 21.62 61.16 49.38
CA GLN A 29 21.33 61.42 47.95
C GLN A 29 21.11 60.24 46.96
N CYS A 30 20.22 60.48 46.00
CA CYS A 30 19.60 59.49 45.09
C CYS A 30 20.35 59.34 43.75
N PRO A 31 20.06 58.26 43.00
CA PRO A 31 19.30 58.45 41.75
C PRO A 31 18.05 57.54 41.64
N VAL A 32 17.50 57.41 40.43
CA VAL A 32 16.11 56.95 40.13
C VAL A 32 16.10 55.69 39.25
N ASP A 33 15.09 54.85 39.48
CA ASP A 33 14.51 53.74 38.68
C ASP A 33 15.34 53.01 37.60
N GLU A 34 15.46 51.69 37.77
CA GLU A 34 15.22 50.73 36.68
C GLU A 34 14.65 49.40 37.28
N PRO A 35 13.61 48.77 36.68
CA PRO A 35 12.97 47.59 37.26
C PRO A 35 13.71 46.29 36.89
N SER A 36 14.23 45.57 37.88
CA SER A 36 14.90 44.29 37.67
C SER A 36 13.93 43.22 37.12
N ILE A 37 14.21 42.69 35.93
CA ILE A 37 13.44 41.59 35.31
C ILE A 37 13.47 40.36 36.21
N GLY A 38 12.30 39.93 36.68
CA GLY A 38 12.15 38.69 37.44
C GLY A 38 12.28 37.48 36.51
N VAL A 39 13.32 36.67 36.72
CA VAL A 39 13.46 35.38 36.01
C VAL A 39 12.42 34.40 36.55
N GLU A 40 11.31 34.24 35.84
CA GLU A 40 10.35 33.17 36.13
C GLU A 40 11.01 31.80 35.97
N ARG A 41 10.69 30.88 36.89
CA ARG A 41 11.13 29.49 36.79
C ARG A 41 10.38 28.81 35.65
N THR A 42 11.08 28.50 34.57
CA THR A 42 10.52 27.89 33.36
C THR A 42 9.92 26.51 33.61
N GLY A 43 8.60 26.47 33.84
CA GLY A 43 7.83 25.24 33.73
C GLY A 43 7.90 24.72 32.29
N ARG A 44 8.16 23.42 32.10
CA ARG A 44 8.21 22.81 30.76
C ARG A 44 6.83 22.93 30.09
N ARG A 45 6.78 23.60 28.94
CA ARG A 45 5.60 23.66 28.05
C ARG A 45 5.14 22.24 27.70
N LYS A 46 3.92 21.85 28.10
CA LYS A 46 3.31 20.56 27.70
C LYS A 46 2.94 20.64 26.20
N PHE A 47 3.85 20.17 25.36
CA PHE A 47 3.67 20.05 23.90
C PHE A 47 3.13 18.66 23.56
N ILE A 48 2.04 18.60 22.81
CA ILE A 48 1.41 17.34 22.38
C ILE A 48 2.23 16.76 21.23
N THR A 49 2.78 15.55 21.37
CA THR A 49 3.51 14.91 20.27
C THR A 49 3.37 13.40 20.25
N GLY A 50 3.08 12.85 19.08
CA GLY A 50 2.84 11.42 18.91
C GLY A 50 1.98 11.08 17.69
N VAL A 51 1.04 10.16 17.87
CA VAL A 51 0.30 9.52 16.78
C VAL A 51 -1.21 9.65 16.98
N VAL A 52 -1.93 9.90 15.89
CA VAL A 52 -3.37 9.69 15.79
C VAL A 52 -3.62 8.45 14.93
N GLU A 53 -4.43 7.52 15.43
CA GLU A 53 -5.03 6.48 14.59
C GLU A 53 -6.32 7.06 14.01
N GLY A 54 -6.24 7.73 12.84
CA GLY A 54 -7.32 8.58 12.32
C GLY A 54 -7.67 8.38 10.84
N PHE A 55 -7.05 7.38 10.21
CA PHE A 55 -7.24 6.97 8.82
C PHE A 55 -8.55 6.18 8.61
N TYR A 56 -8.92 6.02 7.34
CA TYR A 56 -9.96 5.11 6.85
C TYR A 56 -9.41 3.69 6.63
N GLY A 57 -10.28 2.68 6.78
CA GLY A 57 -9.92 1.27 6.66
C GLY A 57 -9.61 0.60 8.01
N ARG A 58 -9.12 -0.65 7.94
CA ARG A 58 -9.03 -1.56 9.11
C ARG A 58 -8.24 -0.94 10.28
N PRO A 59 -8.87 -0.73 11.45
CA PRO A 59 -8.18 -0.24 12.65
C PRO A 59 -7.05 -1.17 13.13
N TRP A 60 -6.10 -0.63 13.90
CA TRP A 60 -5.02 -1.41 14.51
C TRP A 60 -5.54 -2.32 15.64
N THR A 61 -4.87 -3.45 15.87
CA THR A 61 -5.22 -4.35 16.99
C THR A 61 -4.72 -3.81 18.34
N MET A 62 -5.20 -4.39 19.44
CA MET A 62 -4.76 -3.97 20.78
C MET A 62 -3.27 -4.25 21.04
N GLU A 63 -2.71 -5.27 20.40
CA GLU A 63 -1.28 -5.60 20.45
C GLU A 63 -0.46 -4.53 19.73
N GLN A 64 -0.88 -4.15 18.51
CA GLN A 64 -0.26 -3.08 17.72
C GLN A 64 -0.31 -1.74 18.48
N ARG A 65 -1.44 -1.38 19.08
CA ARG A 65 -1.57 -0.14 19.87
C ARG A 65 -0.72 -0.16 21.15
N LYS A 66 -0.56 -1.30 21.82
CA LYS A 66 0.35 -1.44 22.98
C LYS A 66 1.82 -1.32 22.56
N GLU A 67 2.21 -1.93 21.44
CA GLU A 67 3.54 -1.79 20.86
C GLU A 67 3.82 -0.34 20.41
N LEU A 68 2.80 0.36 19.89
CA LEU A 68 2.89 1.79 19.60
C LEU A 68 3.21 2.61 20.86
N PHE A 69 2.59 2.32 22.00
CA PHE A 69 2.90 3.03 23.25
C PHE A 69 4.35 2.79 23.70
N ARG A 70 4.86 1.55 23.55
CA ARG A 70 6.27 1.22 23.79
C ARG A 70 7.21 1.98 22.85
N ARG A 71 6.92 2.02 21.53
CA ARG A 71 7.71 2.77 20.53
C ARG A 71 7.71 4.27 20.81
N GLN A 72 6.55 4.84 21.13
CA GLN A 72 6.43 6.26 21.50
C GLN A 72 7.24 6.60 22.76
N GLN A 73 7.13 5.79 23.81
CA GLN A 73 7.94 5.94 25.03
C GLN A 73 9.45 5.85 24.74
N LYS A 74 9.87 4.82 23.97
CA LYS A 74 11.28 4.59 23.55
C LYS A 74 11.88 5.83 22.87
N TRP A 75 11.10 6.52 22.04
CA TRP A 75 11.58 7.65 21.25
C TRP A 75 11.32 9.03 21.87
N GLY A 76 10.54 9.13 22.94
CA GLY A 76 10.25 10.39 23.67
C GLY A 76 8.99 11.12 23.20
N LEU A 77 8.07 10.42 22.52
CA LEU A 77 6.72 10.90 22.20
C LEU A 77 5.78 10.66 23.40
N ASN A 78 4.66 11.36 23.47
CA ASN A 78 3.86 11.48 24.70
C ASN A 78 2.33 11.39 24.53
N THR A 79 1.78 11.38 23.32
CA THR A 79 0.31 11.44 23.10
C THR A 79 -0.17 10.44 22.07
N TYR A 80 -1.29 9.77 22.36
CA TYR A 80 -2.03 8.96 21.41
C TYR A 80 -3.49 9.43 21.30
N LEU A 81 -3.95 9.69 20.09
CA LEU A 81 -5.34 10.06 19.79
C LEU A 81 -6.07 8.90 19.12
N TYR A 82 -7.08 8.37 19.81
CA TYR A 82 -7.97 7.32 19.31
C TYR A 82 -9.05 7.95 18.45
N ALA A 83 -8.95 7.85 17.12
CA ALA A 83 -9.92 8.39 16.17
C ALA A 83 -10.21 7.49 14.93
N PRO A 84 -10.13 6.14 14.98
CA PRO A 84 -10.21 5.30 13.78
C PRO A 84 -11.56 5.45 13.08
N LYS A 85 -11.56 5.80 11.79
CA LYS A 85 -12.81 6.13 11.07
C LYS A 85 -13.77 4.94 10.96
N ASP A 86 -13.20 3.73 10.88
CA ASP A 86 -13.92 2.47 10.75
C ASP A 86 -14.31 1.82 12.11
N ASP A 87 -14.01 2.43 13.27
CA ASP A 87 -14.73 2.07 14.51
C ASP A 87 -16.17 2.60 14.40
N TYR A 88 -17.09 1.66 14.18
CA TYR A 88 -18.53 1.89 14.17
C TYR A 88 -19.00 2.77 15.34
N LYS A 89 -18.48 2.58 16.56
CA LYS A 89 -18.90 3.32 17.75
C LYS A 89 -18.12 4.62 17.99
N HIS A 90 -17.10 4.91 17.19
CA HIS A 90 -16.43 6.21 17.13
C HIS A 90 -17.17 7.21 16.23
N ARG A 91 -17.70 6.76 15.08
CA ARG A 91 -18.32 7.63 14.06
C ARG A 91 -19.76 7.25 13.70
N MET A 92 -19.97 6.15 12.98
CA MET A 92 -21.28 5.83 12.35
C MET A 92 -22.43 5.64 13.35
N PHE A 93 -22.17 4.93 14.44
CA PHE A 93 -23.09 4.63 15.53
C PHE A 93 -22.59 5.23 16.85
N TRP A 94 -22.11 6.48 16.80
CA TRP A 94 -21.50 7.20 17.94
C TRP A 94 -22.37 7.19 19.22
N ARG A 95 -23.70 7.13 19.07
CA ARG A 95 -24.69 7.05 20.16
C ARG A 95 -24.68 5.74 20.94
N GLU A 96 -24.18 4.66 20.35
CA GLU A 96 -24.15 3.35 21.01
C GLU A 96 -23.09 3.31 22.12
N MET A 97 -23.47 2.72 23.25
CA MET A 97 -22.54 2.44 24.34
C MET A 97 -21.62 1.29 23.94
N TYR A 98 -20.39 1.28 24.46
CA TYR A 98 -19.52 0.11 24.36
C TYR A 98 -20.11 -1.05 25.18
N SER A 99 -19.96 -2.29 24.70
CA SER A 99 -20.33 -3.52 25.40
C SER A 99 -19.40 -3.78 26.60
N VAL A 100 -19.64 -4.85 27.37
CA VAL A 100 -18.76 -5.20 28.50
C VAL A 100 -17.37 -5.61 28.01
N GLU A 101 -17.32 -6.34 26.89
CA GLU A 101 -16.11 -6.85 26.25
C GLU A 101 -15.31 -5.71 25.60
N GLU A 102 -15.99 -4.79 24.92
CA GLU A 102 -15.39 -3.56 24.36
C GLU A 102 -14.89 -2.62 25.47
N ALA A 103 -15.62 -2.52 26.59
CA ALA A 103 -15.24 -1.73 27.76
C ALA A 103 -13.99 -2.29 28.47
N GLU A 104 -13.90 -3.61 28.66
CA GLU A 104 -12.71 -4.27 29.22
C GLU A 104 -11.49 -4.05 28.32
N GLN A 105 -11.67 -4.19 27.00
CA GLN A 105 -10.65 -3.91 26.00
C GLN A 105 -10.15 -2.45 26.06
N LEU A 106 -11.06 -1.46 26.05
CA LEU A 106 -10.67 -0.04 26.13
C LEU A 106 -10.03 0.32 27.48
N THR A 107 -10.55 -0.19 28.60
CA THR A 107 -9.95 0.00 29.94
C THR A 107 -8.52 -0.56 29.99
N THR A 108 -8.30 -1.72 29.36
CA THR A 108 -6.96 -2.34 29.22
C THR A 108 -6.03 -1.50 28.36
N LEU A 109 -6.55 -0.89 27.28
CA LEU A 109 -5.77 -0.03 26.37
C LEU A 109 -5.37 1.29 27.05
N ILE A 110 -6.30 1.96 27.72
CA ILE A 110 -6.06 3.20 28.48
C ILE A 110 -5.04 2.95 29.61
N SER A 111 -5.14 1.80 30.28
CA SER A 111 -4.17 1.39 31.31
C SER A 111 -2.76 1.21 30.72
N ALA A 112 -2.64 0.52 29.58
CA ALA A 112 -1.36 0.31 28.90
C ALA A 112 -0.73 1.62 28.38
N ALA A 113 -1.53 2.59 27.92
CA ALA A 113 -1.03 3.92 27.55
C ALA A 113 -0.40 4.63 28.76
N LYS A 114 -1.13 4.64 29.88
CA LYS A 114 -0.70 5.23 31.16
C LYS A 114 0.56 4.55 31.72
N GLU A 115 0.70 3.24 31.62
CA GLU A 115 1.91 2.48 32.00
C GLU A 115 3.15 2.93 31.23
N HIS A 116 2.99 3.27 29.95
CA HIS A 116 4.07 3.78 29.10
C HIS A 116 4.27 5.31 29.21
N GLY A 117 3.45 6.01 29.99
CA GLY A 117 3.50 7.47 30.11
C GLY A 117 2.92 8.23 28.91
N ILE A 118 2.08 7.56 28.11
CA ILE A 118 1.38 8.13 26.96
C ILE A 118 0.01 8.67 27.39
N GLU A 119 -0.25 9.93 27.08
CA GLU A 119 -1.57 10.56 27.23
C GLU A 119 -2.54 9.94 26.21
N PHE A 120 -3.61 9.31 26.70
CA PHE A 120 -4.65 8.70 25.85
C PHE A 120 -5.81 9.67 25.68
N ILE A 121 -6.02 10.13 24.44
CA ILE A 121 -7.12 11.02 24.07
C ILE A 121 -8.19 10.21 23.34
N TYR A 122 -9.42 10.16 23.86
CA TYR A 122 -10.56 9.55 23.18
C TYR A 122 -11.28 10.57 22.31
N ALA A 123 -11.31 10.33 20.98
CA ALA A 123 -12.15 11.11 20.07
C ALA A 123 -13.54 10.52 19.92
N ILE A 124 -14.49 11.35 19.48
CA ILE A 124 -15.78 10.93 18.96
C ILE A 124 -16.22 11.84 17.81
N SER A 125 -16.82 11.25 16.76
CA SER A 125 -17.14 11.90 15.49
C SER A 125 -18.67 11.98 15.23
N PRO A 126 -19.45 12.77 16.00
CA PRO A 126 -20.91 12.78 15.91
C PRO A 126 -21.46 13.53 14.68
N GLY A 127 -20.61 14.21 13.91
CA GLY A 127 -21.03 15.21 12.91
C GLY A 127 -21.85 14.72 11.72
N LEU A 128 -21.96 13.41 11.48
CA LEU A 128 -22.69 12.86 10.32
C LEU A 128 -24.22 13.00 10.43
N ASP A 129 -24.79 12.87 11.62
CA ASP A 129 -26.24 12.74 11.81
C ASP A 129 -26.78 13.40 13.11
N ILE A 130 -25.95 14.13 13.84
CA ILE A 130 -26.36 14.80 15.08
C ILE A 130 -27.31 15.98 14.81
N THR A 131 -28.42 16.04 15.54
CA THR A 131 -29.24 17.26 15.66
C THR A 131 -28.76 18.08 16.84
N PHE A 132 -27.99 19.14 16.58
CA PHE A 132 -27.29 19.94 17.62
C PHE A 132 -28.23 20.57 18.66
N SER A 133 -29.45 20.95 18.25
CA SER A 133 -30.46 21.60 19.10
C SER A 133 -31.24 20.62 19.98
N ASN A 134 -31.12 19.31 19.74
CA ASN A 134 -31.86 18.28 20.46
C ASN A 134 -31.10 17.87 21.73
N GLN A 135 -31.56 18.33 22.90
CA GLN A 135 -30.92 18.00 24.19
C GLN A 135 -30.78 16.49 24.47
N LYS A 136 -31.58 15.62 23.82
CA LYS A 136 -31.40 14.15 23.90
C LYS A 136 -30.10 13.68 23.24
N GLU A 137 -29.68 14.32 22.15
CA GLU A 137 -28.40 14.04 21.48
C GLU A 137 -27.24 14.46 22.37
N VAL A 138 -27.28 15.68 22.90
CA VAL A 138 -26.28 16.20 23.83
C VAL A 138 -26.19 15.31 25.09
N SER A 139 -27.32 14.84 25.61
CA SER A 139 -27.36 13.92 26.76
C SER A 139 -26.82 12.52 26.43
N THR A 140 -26.91 12.10 25.16
CA THR A 140 -26.37 10.81 24.69
C THR A 140 -24.86 10.92 24.48
N LEU A 141 -24.37 12.03 23.93
CA LEU A 141 -22.95 12.34 23.80
C LEU A 141 -22.26 12.40 25.18
N LYS A 142 -22.90 13.07 26.15
CA LYS A 142 -22.46 13.10 27.55
C LYS A 142 -22.31 11.69 28.12
N ARG A 143 -23.37 10.88 28.08
CA ARG A 143 -23.35 9.47 28.56
C ARG A 143 -22.26 8.61 27.92
N LYS A 144 -21.98 8.79 26.62
CA LYS A 144 -20.94 8.05 25.89
C LYS A 144 -19.54 8.45 26.36
N LEU A 145 -19.30 9.75 26.56
CA LEU A 145 -18.04 10.27 27.08
C LEU A 145 -17.85 9.93 28.57
N ASP A 146 -18.92 9.95 29.37
CA ASP A 146 -18.92 9.44 30.74
C ASP A 146 -18.48 7.97 30.79
N GLN A 147 -18.99 7.12 29.88
CA GLN A 147 -18.61 5.70 29.83
C GLN A 147 -17.10 5.54 29.67
N VAL A 148 -16.49 6.29 28.75
CA VAL A 148 -15.05 6.21 28.47
C VAL A 148 -14.22 6.88 29.58
N SER A 149 -14.76 7.90 30.25
CA SER A 149 -14.18 8.47 31.48
C SER A 149 -14.11 7.43 32.61
N HIS A 150 -15.17 6.61 32.77
CA HIS A 150 -15.17 5.49 33.73
C HIS A 150 -14.16 4.37 33.38
N PHE A 151 -13.72 4.25 32.13
CA PHE A 151 -12.60 3.38 31.73
C PHE A 151 -11.22 3.95 32.13
N GLY A 152 -11.18 5.15 32.73
CA GLY A 152 -9.97 5.84 33.18
C GLY A 152 -9.43 6.90 32.22
N CYS A 153 -10.12 7.19 31.11
CA CYS A 153 -9.74 8.25 30.19
C CYS A 153 -9.94 9.63 30.81
N LYS A 154 -9.08 10.59 30.48
CA LYS A 154 -9.09 11.97 31.03
C LYS A 154 -9.11 13.07 29.98
N SER A 155 -8.75 12.74 28.75
CA SER A 155 -8.47 13.67 27.67
C SER A 155 -9.33 13.29 26.48
N PHE A 156 -9.98 14.25 25.85
CA PHE A 156 -11.08 13.98 24.92
C PHE A 156 -10.98 14.82 23.64
N ALA A 157 -11.65 14.40 22.57
CA ALA A 157 -11.77 15.17 21.34
C ALA A 157 -13.17 15.06 20.72
N LEU A 158 -13.69 16.18 20.17
CA LEU A 158 -14.82 16.14 19.23
C LEU A 158 -14.32 16.42 17.82
N LEU A 159 -14.70 15.56 16.88
CA LEU A 159 -14.31 15.67 15.47
C LEU A 159 -15.52 16.02 14.60
N PHE A 160 -15.37 17.06 13.78
CA PHE A 160 -16.31 17.50 12.76
C PHE A 160 -15.65 17.56 11.37
N ASP A 161 -14.67 16.67 11.16
CA ASP A 161 -13.98 16.43 9.89
C ASP A 161 -14.88 15.68 8.90
N ASP A 162 -14.69 15.89 7.60
CA ASP A 162 -15.32 15.14 6.50
C ASP A 162 -16.85 14.99 6.62
N ILE A 163 -17.53 16.13 6.80
CA ILE A 163 -18.99 16.30 6.84
C ILE A 163 -19.44 17.50 6.00
N ASP A 164 -20.71 17.51 5.57
CA ASP A 164 -21.31 18.65 4.88
C ASP A 164 -21.55 19.84 5.85
N HIS A 165 -21.60 21.06 5.31
CA HIS A 165 -21.86 22.29 6.08
C HIS A 165 -23.36 22.53 6.37
N ASN A 166 -24.26 21.69 5.85
CA ASN A 166 -25.70 21.82 5.99
C ASN A 166 -26.24 21.29 7.33
N MET A 167 -26.64 22.21 8.20
CA MET A 167 -27.50 21.92 9.35
C MET A 167 -28.92 21.48 8.94
N CYS A 168 -29.57 20.67 9.78
CA CYS A 168 -31.00 20.34 9.62
C CYS A 168 -31.90 21.57 9.89
N PRO A 169 -33.21 21.53 9.55
CA PRO A 169 -34.11 22.66 9.76
C PRO A 169 -34.20 23.14 11.23
N ALA A 170 -34.29 22.22 12.19
CA ALA A 170 -34.38 22.56 13.62
C ALA A 170 -33.11 23.26 14.14
N ASP A 171 -31.94 22.83 13.67
CA ASP A 171 -30.67 23.48 14.02
C ASP A 171 -30.53 24.88 13.39
N LYS A 172 -31.10 25.08 12.19
CA LYS A 172 -31.17 26.39 11.52
C LYS A 172 -32.12 27.39 12.20
N GLU A 173 -33.07 26.92 13.03
CA GLU A 173 -33.91 27.79 13.86
C GLU A 173 -33.21 28.23 15.17
N VAL A 174 -32.21 27.48 15.64
CA VAL A 174 -31.53 27.71 16.93
C VAL A 174 -30.15 28.35 16.77
N PHE A 175 -29.39 27.98 15.74
CA PHE A 175 -28.00 28.40 15.55
C PHE A 175 -27.82 29.28 14.30
N SER A 176 -27.15 30.41 14.48
CA SER A 176 -26.88 31.39 13.41
C SER A 176 -25.86 30.92 12.36
N SER A 177 -25.05 29.90 12.65
CA SER A 177 -24.21 29.19 11.68
C SER A 177 -23.78 27.82 12.20
N PHE A 178 -23.27 26.96 11.32
CA PHE A 178 -22.75 25.63 11.66
C PHE A 178 -21.64 25.68 12.73
N ALA A 179 -20.76 26.69 12.64
CA ALA A 179 -19.75 26.94 13.66
C ALA A 179 -20.35 27.27 15.04
N HIS A 180 -21.48 27.98 15.13
CA HIS A 180 -22.15 28.24 16.41
C HIS A 180 -22.72 26.95 17.01
N ALA A 181 -23.31 26.07 16.20
CA ALA A 181 -23.83 24.77 16.65
C ALA A 181 -22.70 23.88 17.19
N GLN A 182 -21.62 23.71 16.42
CA GLN A 182 -20.44 22.93 16.82
C GLN A 182 -19.76 23.50 18.08
N VAL A 183 -19.55 24.82 18.16
CA VAL A 183 -18.96 25.44 19.34
C VAL A 183 -19.85 25.30 20.57
N SER A 184 -21.18 25.45 20.42
CA SER A 184 -22.12 25.32 21.53
C SER A 184 -22.02 23.94 22.19
N ILE A 185 -22.13 22.86 21.40
CA ILE A 185 -22.03 21.50 21.94
C ILE A 185 -20.62 21.20 22.46
N THR A 186 -19.56 21.62 21.76
CA THR A 186 -18.18 21.38 22.21
C THR A 186 -17.89 22.06 23.55
N SER A 187 -18.36 23.29 23.73
CA SER A 187 -18.20 24.04 24.99
C SER A 187 -19.02 23.42 26.12
N GLU A 188 -20.28 23.01 25.86
CA GLU A 188 -21.12 22.34 26.86
C GLU A 188 -20.52 20.99 27.31
N ILE A 189 -19.91 20.24 26.39
CA ILE A 189 -19.23 18.97 26.69
C ILE A 189 -17.94 19.19 27.47
N PHE A 190 -17.10 20.14 27.06
CA PHE A 190 -15.86 20.49 27.77
C PHE A 190 -16.12 20.88 29.23
N GLN A 191 -17.13 21.73 29.48
CA GLN A 191 -17.51 22.15 30.83
C GLN A 191 -18.17 21.02 31.63
N TYR A 192 -18.98 20.17 30.98
CA TYR A 192 -19.60 19.02 31.62
C TYR A 192 -18.58 17.99 32.13
N LEU A 193 -17.50 17.76 31.37
CA LEU A 193 -16.38 16.88 31.77
C LEU A 193 -15.42 17.55 32.78
N GLY A 194 -15.72 18.76 33.26
CA GLY A 194 -14.93 19.45 34.28
C GLY A 194 -13.70 20.18 33.76
N GLU A 195 -13.74 20.66 32.51
CA GLU A 195 -12.65 21.41 31.84
C GLU A 195 -11.30 20.65 31.85
N PRO A 196 -11.23 19.45 31.25
CA PRO A 196 -10.04 18.57 31.29
C PRO A 196 -8.80 19.21 30.65
N GLU A 197 -7.61 18.83 31.15
CA GLU A 197 -6.31 19.43 30.79
C GLU A 197 -6.00 19.41 29.29
N ILE A 198 -6.51 18.40 28.57
CA ILE A 198 -6.42 18.29 27.11
C ILE A 198 -7.81 17.97 26.56
N PHE A 199 -8.38 18.93 25.83
CA PHE A 199 -9.57 18.73 25.01
C PHE A 199 -9.30 19.27 23.60
N LEU A 200 -9.55 18.45 22.59
CA LEU A 200 -9.29 18.79 21.18
C LEU A 200 -10.60 19.00 20.41
N PHE A 201 -10.57 19.90 19.43
CA PHE A 201 -11.65 20.14 18.47
C PHE A 201 -11.09 20.04 17.06
N CYS A 202 -11.63 19.13 16.23
CA CYS A 202 -11.34 19.14 14.79
C CYS A 202 -12.46 19.90 14.04
N PRO A 203 -12.15 21.07 13.44
CA PRO A 203 -13.11 21.81 12.64
C PRO A 203 -13.48 21.09 11.33
N THR A 204 -14.56 21.52 10.69
CA THR A 204 -14.89 21.09 9.32
C THR A 204 -13.99 21.77 8.29
N GLU A 205 -13.69 23.06 8.47
CA GLU A 205 -12.61 23.74 7.75
C GLU A 205 -11.24 23.46 8.43
N TYR A 206 -10.71 22.23 8.32
CA TYR A 206 -9.46 21.80 8.99
C TYR A 206 -8.16 22.03 8.22
N CYS A 207 -8.24 22.57 7.01
CA CYS A 207 -7.07 22.91 6.19
C CYS A 207 -7.28 24.19 5.37
N GLY A 208 -6.18 24.79 4.91
CA GLY A 208 -6.20 26.03 4.14
C GLY A 208 -7.12 25.98 2.91
N THR A 209 -7.10 24.87 2.16
CA THR A 209 -7.95 24.65 0.99
C THR A 209 -9.44 24.44 1.30
N PHE A 210 -9.84 24.19 2.55
CA PHE A 210 -11.25 24.03 2.94
C PHE A 210 -11.86 25.32 3.51
N CYS A 211 -11.05 26.34 3.81
CA CYS A 211 -11.53 27.59 4.43
C CYS A 211 -12.21 28.50 3.40
N TYR A 212 -13.50 28.83 3.57
CA TYR A 212 -14.23 29.68 2.63
C TYR A 212 -14.37 31.14 3.13
N PRO A 213 -13.94 32.17 2.36
CA PRO A 213 -13.29 32.12 1.05
C PRO A 213 -11.76 31.93 1.13
N ASN A 214 -11.18 32.01 2.32
CA ASN A 214 -9.77 31.76 2.65
C ASN A 214 -9.62 31.71 4.19
N VAL A 215 -8.44 31.34 4.68
CA VAL A 215 -8.14 31.20 6.12
C VAL A 215 -8.44 32.48 6.90
N SER A 216 -7.76 33.60 6.59
CA SER A 216 -7.91 34.85 7.36
C SER A 216 -9.28 35.53 7.27
N GLN A 217 -10.12 35.19 6.29
CA GLN A 217 -11.45 35.77 6.12
C GLN A 217 -12.62 34.84 6.47
N SER A 218 -12.38 33.55 6.73
CA SER A 218 -13.45 32.57 7.01
C SER A 218 -14.39 33.01 8.16
N PRO A 219 -15.71 33.06 7.93
CA PRO A 219 -16.69 33.32 8.98
C PRO A 219 -16.87 32.12 9.92
N TYR A 220 -16.56 30.91 9.44
CA TYR A 220 -16.56 29.69 10.22
C TYR A 220 -15.39 29.72 11.22
N LEU A 221 -14.14 29.83 10.77
CA LEU A 221 -12.97 29.89 11.65
C LEU A 221 -12.97 31.12 12.57
N ARG A 222 -13.47 32.28 12.11
CA ARG A 222 -13.68 33.45 12.99
C ARG A 222 -14.61 33.11 14.15
N THR A 223 -15.69 32.39 13.89
CA THR A 223 -16.62 31.94 14.94
C THR A 223 -15.93 30.97 15.91
N ILE A 224 -15.16 30.00 15.40
CA ILE A 224 -14.37 29.09 16.25
C ILE A 224 -13.42 29.89 17.16
N GLY A 225 -12.61 30.79 16.60
CA GLY A 225 -11.66 31.60 17.36
C GLY A 225 -12.29 32.61 18.33
N GLU A 226 -13.53 33.06 18.07
CA GLU A 226 -14.26 33.98 18.94
C GLU A 226 -15.08 33.33 20.05
N LYS A 227 -15.51 32.08 19.86
CA LYS A 227 -16.54 31.46 20.71
C LYS A 227 -16.09 30.16 21.38
N LEU A 228 -15.15 29.43 20.80
CA LEU A 228 -14.64 28.18 21.40
C LEU A 228 -13.80 28.53 22.64
N LEU A 229 -14.07 27.85 23.77
CA LEU A 229 -13.43 28.14 25.05
C LEU A 229 -11.89 28.03 24.99
N PRO A 230 -11.15 28.90 25.68
CA PRO A 230 -9.69 29.02 25.51
C PRO A 230 -8.89 27.80 25.98
N GLY A 231 -9.46 26.94 26.83
CA GLY A 231 -8.85 25.66 27.23
C GLY A 231 -9.02 24.53 26.21
N ILE A 232 -9.80 24.74 25.15
CA ILE A 232 -9.96 23.78 24.04
C ILE A 232 -8.95 24.10 22.95
N GLU A 233 -8.18 23.10 22.54
CA GLU A 233 -7.21 23.18 21.45
C GLU A 233 -7.83 22.80 20.11
N VAL A 234 -7.32 23.36 19.02
CA VAL A 234 -7.86 23.16 17.66
C VAL A 234 -6.88 22.38 16.79
N LEU A 235 -7.39 21.34 16.12
CA LEU A 235 -6.65 20.52 15.16
C LEU A 235 -6.60 21.19 13.78
N TRP A 236 -5.49 21.00 13.05
CA TRP A 236 -5.23 21.63 11.75
C TRP A 236 -4.26 20.78 10.91
N THR A 237 -4.48 20.61 9.61
CA THR A 237 -3.59 19.79 8.74
C THR A 237 -2.60 20.60 7.89
N GLY A 238 -2.58 21.93 8.07
CA GLY A 238 -1.76 22.85 7.27
C GLY A 238 -2.51 23.42 6.06
N PRO A 239 -1.79 23.90 5.03
CA PRO A 239 -2.41 24.44 3.81
C PRO A 239 -3.33 23.48 3.05
N LYS A 240 -3.14 22.16 3.17
CA LYS A 240 -3.96 21.11 2.51
C LYS A 240 -4.26 19.96 3.49
N VAL A 241 -5.15 19.05 3.10
CA VAL A 241 -5.41 17.78 3.83
C VAL A 241 -4.10 17.00 4.02
N VAL A 242 -3.36 16.78 2.93
CA VAL A 242 -1.97 16.30 2.93
C VAL A 242 -1.08 17.48 2.53
N SER A 243 -0.49 18.17 3.52
CA SER A 243 0.37 19.33 3.24
C SER A 243 1.77 18.87 2.79
N LYS A 244 2.22 19.29 1.60
CA LYS A 244 3.62 19.08 1.18
C LYS A 244 4.56 19.77 2.17
N ASP A 245 4.31 21.05 2.38
CA ASP A 245 5.05 21.92 3.29
C ASP A 245 4.05 22.66 4.19
N ILE A 246 4.44 22.94 5.43
CA ILE A 246 3.73 23.81 6.37
C ILE A 246 4.72 24.92 6.77
N THR A 247 4.43 26.15 6.37
CA THR A 247 5.33 27.29 6.58
C THR A 247 4.97 28.05 7.85
N VAL A 248 5.92 28.83 8.38
CA VAL A 248 5.71 29.67 9.57
C VAL A 248 4.54 30.64 9.37
N GLU A 249 4.46 31.27 8.21
CA GLU A 249 3.45 32.28 7.85
C GLU A 249 2.06 31.65 7.81
N SER A 250 1.94 30.42 7.29
CA SER A 250 0.67 29.68 7.25
C SER A 250 0.13 29.35 8.65
N ILE A 251 1.03 29.10 9.60
CA ILE A 251 0.68 28.87 11.00
C ILE A 251 0.38 30.18 11.73
N GLU A 252 1.08 31.27 11.41
CA GLU A 252 0.78 32.59 11.98
C GLU A 252 -0.54 33.18 11.45
N GLU A 253 -0.93 32.93 10.19
CA GLU A 253 -2.26 33.28 9.67
C GLU A 253 -3.38 32.53 10.41
N VAL A 254 -3.31 31.20 10.50
CA VAL A 254 -4.38 30.42 11.15
C VAL A 254 -4.43 30.68 12.66
N THR A 255 -3.28 30.84 13.32
CA THR A 255 -3.20 31.21 14.75
C THR A 255 -3.89 32.56 15.02
N LYS A 256 -3.77 33.52 14.10
CA LYS A 256 -4.39 34.84 14.23
C LYS A 256 -5.93 34.80 14.18
N ILE A 257 -6.53 33.96 13.33
CA ILE A 257 -7.99 33.82 13.28
C ILE A 257 -8.54 32.89 14.37
N LEU A 258 -7.84 31.78 14.68
CA LEU A 258 -8.20 30.87 15.76
C LEU A 258 -7.95 31.44 17.17
N ARG A 259 -7.10 32.47 17.29
CA ARG A 259 -6.67 33.11 18.57
C ARG A 259 -5.93 32.17 19.53
N ARG A 260 -5.40 31.05 19.02
CA ARG A 260 -4.64 30.01 19.73
C ARG A 260 -3.70 29.30 18.76
N ALA A 261 -2.61 28.73 19.29
CA ALA A 261 -1.70 27.90 18.50
C ALA A 261 -2.35 26.53 18.21
N PRO A 262 -2.39 26.05 16.96
CA PRO A 262 -3.04 24.77 16.65
C PRO A 262 -2.19 23.57 17.09
N VAL A 263 -2.85 22.42 17.23
CA VAL A 263 -2.22 21.09 17.21
C VAL A 263 -2.27 20.59 15.76
N ILE A 264 -1.14 20.22 15.18
CA ILE A 264 -1.15 19.67 13.81
C ILE A 264 -1.66 18.23 13.83
N TRP A 265 -2.62 17.92 12.96
CA TRP A 265 -2.93 16.57 12.51
C TRP A 265 -2.19 16.38 11.19
N ASP A 266 -1.13 15.59 11.16
CA ASP A 266 -0.25 15.52 9.98
C ASP A 266 -0.48 14.26 9.15
N ASN A 267 -1.03 14.43 7.95
CA ASN A 267 -1.27 13.33 7.00
C ASN A 267 -0.10 13.10 6.02
N ILE A 268 1.09 13.65 6.25
CA ILE A 268 2.28 13.44 5.39
C ILE A 268 2.65 11.96 5.17
N HIS A 269 2.28 11.07 6.09
CA HIS A 269 2.50 9.62 5.98
C HIS A 269 1.22 8.79 5.79
N ALA A 270 0.05 9.41 5.63
CA ALA A 270 -1.20 8.66 5.43
C ALA A 270 -1.29 8.10 4.00
N ASN A 271 -1.79 6.87 3.84
CA ASN A 271 -1.95 6.20 2.54
C ASN A 271 -3.39 5.68 2.25
N ASP A 272 -4.35 5.92 3.14
CA ASP A 272 -5.75 5.46 3.02
C ASP A 272 -6.46 5.93 1.73
N TYR A 273 -6.06 7.08 1.19
CA TYR A 273 -6.58 7.62 -0.08
C TYR A 273 -6.03 6.94 -1.36
N ASP A 274 -4.95 6.14 -1.29
CA ASP A 274 -4.46 5.32 -2.42
C ASP A 274 -3.72 4.07 -1.92
N GLN A 275 -4.44 2.94 -1.88
CA GLN A 275 -3.97 1.61 -1.45
C GLN A 275 -2.81 1.03 -2.28
N LYS A 276 -2.37 1.67 -3.37
CA LYS A 276 -1.11 1.31 -4.05
C LYS A 276 0.11 2.11 -3.54
N ARG A 277 -0.05 3.03 -2.58
CA ARG A 277 1.03 3.87 -2.04
C ARG A 277 1.39 3.47 -0.60
N LEU A 278 2.66 3.69 -0.28
CA LEU A 278 3.23 3.49 1.05
C LEU A 278 4.30 4.58 1.26
N PHE A 279 4.43 5.07 2.49
CA PHE A 279 5.32 6.18 2.83
C PHE A 279 6.27 5.80 3.96
N LEU A 280 7.51 5.47 3.56
CA LEU A 280 8.65 5.06 4.37
C LEU A 280 9.76 6.14 4.39
N GLY A 281 9.55 7.28 3.73
CA GLY A 281 10.44 8.44 3.79
C GLY A 281 10.39 9.18 5.14
N PRO A 282 11.33 10.11 5.39
CA PRO A 282 11.41 10.85 6.64
C PRO A 282 10.34 11.95 6.74
N TYR A 283 9.96 12.31 7.96
CA TYR A 283 9.19 13.52 8.23
C TYR A 283 9.91 14.77 7.66
N LYS A 284 9.23 15.56 6.81
CA LYS A 284 9.81 16.64 5.98
C LYS A 284 8.80 17.78 5.75
N GLY A 285 9.27 18.97 5.37
CA GLY A 285 8.43 20.12 4.99
C GLY A 285 7.83 20.87 6.18
N ARG A 286 8.34 20.64 7.40
CA ARG A 286 7.95 21.34 8.63
C ARG A 286 9.21 21.82 9.31
N SER A 287 9.47 23.12 9.32
CA SER A 287 10.64 23.65 10.04
C SER A 287 10.47 23.43 11.56
N THR A 288 11.58 23.17 12.25
CA THR A 288 11.66 23.10 13.71
C THR A 288 11.27 24.43 14.37
N GLU A 289 11.28 25.54 13.63
CA GLU A 289 10.70 26.83 14.02
C GLU A 289 9.17 26.82 14.24
N LEU A 290 8.47 25.77 13.81
CA LEU A 290 7.06 25.57 14.13
C LEU A 290 6.85 25.07 15.57
N ILE A 291 7.81 24.37 16.18
CA ILE A 291 7.67 23.84 17.55
C ILE A 291 7.31 24.94 18.58
N PRO A 292 7.97 26.12 18.61
CA PRO A 292 7.53 27.22 19.48
C PRO A 292 6.20 27.88 19.08
N ARG A 293 5.69 27.65 17.87
CA ARG A 293 4.47 28.27 17.31
C ARG A 293 3.23 27.36 17.38
N LEU A 294 3.40 26.05 17.59
CA LEU A 294 2.34 25.04 17.69
C LEU A 294 2.05 24.61 19.15
N LYS A 295 0.85 24.08 19.42
CA LYS A 295 0.57 23.36 20.68
C LYS A 295 0.97 21.88 20.60
N GLY A 296 1.04 21.32 19.39
CA GLY A 296 1.49 19.95 19.17
C GLY A 296 1.57 19.51 17.71
N VAL A 297 2.01 18.26 17.51
CA VAL A 297 1.96 17.51 16.23
C VAL A 297 1.60 16.05 16.51
N LEU A 298 0.49 15.59 15.92
CA LEU A 298 0.06 14.20 15.89
C LEU A 298 0.11 13.72 14.43
N THR A 299 0.96 12.76 14.10
CA THR A 299 0.97 12.20 12.74
C THR A 299 -0.15 11.17 12.58
N ASN A 300 -0.85 11.21 11.46
CA ASN A 300 -1.72 10.16 10.94
C ASN A 300 -0.91 9.40 9.86
N PRO A 301 -0.37 8.21 10.17
CA PRO A 301 0.59 7.53 9.30
C PRO A 301 -0.12 6.48 8.41
N ASN A 302 0.63 5.56 7.81
CA ASN A 302 0.07 4.53 6.93
C ASN A 302 -0.85 3.58 7.72
N CYS A 303 -1.83 2.96 7.05
CA CYS A 303 -2.69 1.93 7.63
C CYS A 303 -1.89 0.72 8.13
N GLU A 304 -0.87 0.31 7.37
CA GLU A 304 0.03 -0.80 7.68
C GLU A 304 0.94 -0.48 8.87
N PHE A 305 0.65 -1.09 10.02
CA PHE A 305 1.26 -0.75 11.30
C PHE A 305 2.80 -0.75 11.28
N GLU A 306 3.42 -1.81 10.74
CA GLU A 306 4.88 -1.96 10.80
C GLU A 306 5.63 -1.05 9.83
N SER A 307 4.98 -0.51 8.81
CA SER A 307 5.57 0.47 7.89
C SER A 307 5.89 1.81 8.58
N ASN A 308 5.19 2.11 9.68
CA ASN A 308 5.22 3.41 10.34
C ASN A 308 6.45 3.66 11.22
N PHE A 309 7.39 2.72 11.27
CA PHE A 309 8.62 2.85 12.06
C PHE A 309 9.39 4.12 11.70
N VAL A 310 9.63 4.38 10.41
CA VAL A 310 10.35 5.58 9.96
C VAL A 310 9.57 6.86 10.21
N ALA A 311 8.27 6.88 9.89
CA ALA A 311 7.41 8.04 10.09
C ALA A 311 7.45 8.55 11.54
N ILE A 312 7.26 7.64 12.50
CA ILE A 312 7.17 7.97 13.93
C ILE A 312 8.57 8.27 14.52
N HIS A 313 9.61 7.53 14.12
CA HIS A 313 10.99 7.76 14.56
C HIS A 313 11.54 9.11 14.09
N THR A 314 11.29 9.46 12.83
CA THR A 314 11.75 10.74 12.25
C THR A 314 10.97 11.94 12.79
N LEU A 315 9.66 11.81 13.05
CA LEU A 315 8.88 12.80 13.81
C LEU A 315 9.45 13.03 15.22
N ALA A 316 9.77 11.95 15.95
CA ALA A 316 10.37 12.07 17.28
C ALA A 316 11.75 12.76 17.21
N THR A 317 12.55 12.43 16.20
CA THR A 317 13.86 13.05 15.95
C THR A 317 13.74 14.54 15.62
N TRP A 318 12.76 14.93 14.80
CA TRP A 318 12.41 16.32 14.53
C TRP A 318 12.02 17.06 15.83
N TYR A 319 11.10 16.52 16.62
CA TYR A 319 10.65 17.15 17.87
C TYR A 319 11.81 17.36 18.87
N LYS A 320 12.68 16.36 19.03
CA LYS A 320 13.83 16.43 19.95
C LYS A 320 14.86 17.49 19.54
N SER A 321 14.95 17.87 18.26
CA SER A 321 15.94 18.85 17.77
C SER A 321 15.72 20.27 18.30
N ASN A 322 14.47 20.70 18.52
CA ASN A 322 14.12 22.00 19.10
C ASN A 322 13.02 21.90 20.17
N MET A 323 13.06 20.86 21.01
CA MET A 323 12.06 20.63 22.07
C MET A 323 11.93 21.81 23.06
N ASN A 324 12.99 22.62 23.22
CA ASN A 324 12.98 23.81 24.07
C ASN A 324 12.26 25.02 23.43
N GLY A 325 11.93 24.97 22.13
CA GLY A 325 11.21 26.02 21.43
C GLY A 325 12.00 27.31 21.24
N VAL A 326 13.30 27.22 20.94
CA VAL A 326 14.13 28.39 20.65
C VAL A 326 13.73 28.95 19.27
N ARG A 327 13.57 30.27 19.17
CA ARG A 327 13.33 30.98 17.90
C ARG A 327 14.65 31.48 17.32
N LYS A 328 14.78 31.43 15.99
CA LYS A 328 15.96 31.88 15.22
C LYS A 328 16.36 33.32 15.57
N ASP A 329 15.36 34.19 15.76
CA ASP A 329 15.48 35.59 16.22
C ASP A 329 16.32 35.77 17.50
N VAL A 330 16.24 34.82 18.43
CA VAL A 330 16.91 34.87 19.76
C VAL A 330 18.31 34.27 19.71
N VAL A 331 18.56 33.33 18.78
CA VAL A 331 19.91 32.79 18.55
C VAL A 331 20.83 33.88 18.01
N MET A 332 20.30 34.76 17.15
CA MET A 332 21.07 35.81 16.48
C MET A 332 21.50 36.98 17.38
N THR A 333 21.00 37.10 18.62
CA THR A 333 21.39 38.19 19.54
C THR A 333 22.49 37.81 20.55
N ASP A 334 22.58 36.52 20.91
CA ASP A 334 23.30 36.10 22.13
C ASP A 334 24.54 35.23 21.87
N SER A 335 24.95 35.00 20.60
CA SER A 335 26.00 34.01 20.28
C SER A 335 27.12 34.47 19.32
N GLU A 336 27.91 35.46 19.71
CA GLU A 336 29.34 35.46 19.31
C GLU A 336 30.16 34.42 20.12
N ASP A 337 29.71 34.06 21.34
CA ASP A 337 30.56 33.38 22.34
C ASP A 337 29.96 32.06 22.91
N SER A 338 28.97 31.46 22.26
CA SER A 338 28.34 30.18 22.70
C SER A 338 27.73 29.33 21.58
N THR A 339 28.50 29.06 20.52
CA THR A 339 28.07 28.16 19.43
C THR A 339 28.64 26.74 19.59
N VAL A 340 27.85 25.81 20.13
CA VAL A 340 28.10 24.36 19.97
C VAL A 340 27.65 23.94 18.56
N SER A 341 28.36 24.45 17.56
CA SER A 341 28.13 24.15 16.15
C SER A 341 28.49 22.70 15.85
N ILE A 342 27.49 21.83 15.73
CA ILE A 342 27.68 20.50 15.12
C ILE A 342 27.84 20.72 13.61
N GLN A 343 29.08 21.02 13.21
CA GLN A 343 29.42 21.47 11.87
C GLN A 343 29.48 20.30 10.88
N ILE A 344 28.31 19.76 10.52
CA ILE A 344 28.18 18.69 9.50
C ILE A 344 28.41 19.29 8.11
N LYS A 345 29.69 19.46 7.74
CA LYS A 345 30.06 19.59 6.33
C LYS A 345 29.93 18.23 5.66
N LEU A 346 28.99 18.13 4.73
CA LEU A 346 28.98 17.10 3.68
C LEU A 346 29.18 17.81 2.35
N GLU A 347 30.26 17.46 1.67
CA GLU A 347 30.55 17.93 0.31
C GLU A 347 29.70 17.09 -0.67
N ASN A 348 28.61 17.69 -1.16
CA ASN A 348 27.85 17.18 -2.30
C ASN A 348 27.78 18.30 -3.35
N GLU A 349 28.37 18.08 -4.51
CA GLU A 349 28.31 19.02 -5.62
C GLU A 349 26.96 18.89 -6.39
N GLY A 350 26.36 20.01 -6.76
CA GLY A 350 25.40 20.06 -7.89
C GLY A 350 23.90 19.86 -7.60
N SER A 351 23.28 20.73 -6.80
CA SER A 351 21.84 21.01 -6.93
C SER A 351 21.49 22.44 -6.50
N ASP A 352 21.24 23.33 -7.46
CA ASP A 352 20.78 24.71 -7.22
C ASP A 352 19.29 24.75 -6.86
N GLU A 353 18.94 24.43 -5.62
CA GLU A 353 17.64 24.81 -5.01
C GLU A 353 17.88 25.44 -3.63
N GLU A 354 17.73 26.77 -3.53
CA GLU A 354 17.83 27.53 -2.28
C GLU A 354 16.59 27.32 -1.38
N LEU A 355 16.43 26.12 -0.85
CA LEU A 355 15.61 25.87 0.33
C LEU A 355 16.40 26.24 1.58
N GLU A 356 15.83 27.06 2.47
CA GLU A 356 16.42 27.33 3.78
C GLU A 356 16.58 26.01 4.56
N THR A 357 17.80 25.47 4.61
CA THR A 357 18.08 24.22 5.32
C THR A 357 17.92 24.41 6.81
N ASP A 358 17.00 23.65 7.42
CA ASP A 358 16.82 23.63 8.87
C ASP A 358 18.10 23.15 9.55
N ILE A 359 18.74 24.06 10.30
CA ILE A 359 20.05 23.85 10.93
C ILE A 359 19.99 22.76 12.02
N LEU A 360 18.80 22.50 12.57
CA LEU A 360 18.60 21.56 13.69
C LEU A 360 18.13 20.17 13.22
N TYR A 361 17.54 20.05 12.03
CA TYR A 361 16.98 18.79 11.53
C TYR A 361 17.24 18.53 10.04
N SER A 362 18.03 17.51 9.75
CA SER A 362 18.17 16.94 8.40
C SER A 362 17.29 15.69 8.23
N PRO A 363 16.33 15.68 7.27
CA PRO A 363 15.51 14.51 6.96
C PRO A 363 16.34 13.28 6.57
N GLN A 364 17.45 13.46 5.84
CA GLN A 364 18.32 12.38 5.37
C GLN A 364 19.10 11.73 6.51
N ILE A 365 19.58 12.52 7.48
CA ILE A 365 20.23 12.00 8.69
C ILE A 365 19.20 11.27 9.56
N ALA A 366 18.01 11.85 9.75
CA ALA A 366 16.93 11.23 10.51
C ALA A 366 16.48 9.89 9.88
N LEU A 367 16.33 9.83 8.54
CA LEU A 367 16.06 8.60 7.79
C LEU A 367 17.12 7.54 8.07
N LYS A 368 18.41 7.88 7.92
CA LYS A 368 19.51 6.92 8.12
C LYS A 368 19.52 6.36 9.55
N LEU A 369 19.25 7.19 10.56
CA LEU A 369 19.10 6.75 11.94
C LEU A 369 17.91 5.79 12.12
N ALA A 370 16.74 6.15 11.58
CA ALA A 370 15.53 5.33 11.65
C ALA A 370 15.71 3.95 10.96
N LEU A 371 16.27 3.91 9.75
CA LEU A 371 16.52 2.67 9.02
C LEU A 371 17.57 1.78 9.69
N THR A 372 18.62 2.38 10.27
CA THR A 372 19.65 1.64 11.03
C THR A 372 19.05 0.98 12.28
N GLU A 373 18.10 1.64 12.94
CA GLU A 373 17.38 1.07 14.09
C GLU A 373 16.36 0.00 13.64
N TRP A 374 15.61 0.27 12.56
CA TRP A 374 14.57 -0.63 12.03
C TRP A 374 15.14 -1.97 11.55
N LEU A 375 16.35 -1.97 10.97
CA LEU A 375 17.04 -3.18 10.50
C LEU A 375 17.13 -4.28 11.57
N SER A 376 17.27 -3.90 12.85
CA SER A 376 17.32 -4.85 13.96
C SER A 376 16.00 -5.63 14.16
N GLU A 377 14.85 -5.00 13.86
CA GLU A 377 13.53 -5.59 14.09
C GLU A 377 13.19 -6.69 13.04
N PHE A 378 13.83 -6.69 11.86
CA PHE A 378 13.65 -7.73 10.83
C PHE A 378 14.29 -9.08 11.22
N GLY A 379 15.33 -9.06 12.05
CA GLY A 379 16.02 -10.24 12.55
C GLY A 379 15.33 -10.93 13.73
N VAL A 380 14.36 -10.27 14.38
CA VAL A 380 13.66 -10.78 15.56
C VAL A 380 12.31 -11.39 15.16
N PRO A 381 12.07 -12.71 15.36
CA PRO A 381 10.76 -13.31 15.10
C PRO A 381 9.70 -12.78 16.08
N HIS A 382 8.87 -11.84 15.61
CA HIS A 382 7.70 -11.38 16.34
C HIS A 382 6.45 -12.18 15.95
N GLN A 383 5.61 -12.51 16.94
CA GLN A 383 4.31 -13.13 16.76
C GLN A 383 3.26 -12.41 17.62
N TYR A 384 2.73 -11.33 17.08
CA TYR A 384 1.36 -10.88 17.42
C TYR A 384 0.41 -11.48 16.37
N ASN A 385 -0.81 -11.85 16.78
CA ASN A 385 -1.78 -12.58 15.94
C ASN A 385 -2.44 -11.69 14.85
N SER A 386 -1.64 -11.06 14.00
CA SER A 386 -2.10 -10.44 12.76
C SER A 386 -2.35 -11.53 11.72
N ARG A 387 -3.53 -11.48 11.07
CA ARG A 387 -4.07 -12.49 10.14
C ARG A 387 -4.39 -13.87 10.74
N GLN A 388 -5.56 -13.99 11.40
CA GLN A 388 -6.32 -15.24 11.25
C GLN A 388 -6.90 -15.29 9.83
N VAL A 389 -6.22 -15.98 8.91
CA VAL A 389 -6.81 -16.39 7.63
C VAL A 389 -7.83 -17.50 7.94
N PRO A 390 -9.11 -17.37 7.55
CA PRO A 390 -10.13 -18.37 7.86
C PRO A 390 -9.78 -19.71 7.19
N HIS A 391 -9.33 -20.68 7.99
CA HIS A 391 -8.94 -22.00 7.52
C HIS A 391 -10.18 -22.87 7.20
N SER A 392 -10.75 -22.68 6.00
CA SER A 392 -11.66 -23.64 5.37
C SER A 392 -10.91 -24.90 4.89
N GLY A 393 -10.23 -25.57 5.83
CA GLY A 393 -9.40 -26.74 5.58
C GLY A 393 -10.23 -28.01 5.34
N THR A 394 -10.79 -28.15 4.14
CA THR A 394 -11.51 -29.36 3.71
C THR A 394 -10.58 -30.57 3.73
N LYS A 395 -10.75 -31.48 4.70
CA LYS A 395 -9.93 -32.68 4.81
C LYS A 395 -10.32 -33.71 3.76
N SER A 396 -9.38 -34.08 2.91
CA SER A 396 -9.52 -35.16 1.93
C SER A 396 -9.48 -36.54 2.61
N THR A 397 -10.60 -37.26 2.60
CA THR A 397 -10.66 -38.71 2.84
C THR A 397 -11.49 -39.36 1.74
N SER A 398 -10.87 -40.19 0.93
CA SER A 398 -11.44 -40.78 -0.30
C SER A 398 -12.28 -42.02 -0.04
N ILE A 399 -13.56 -42.00 -0.43
CA ILE A 399 -14.42 -43.18 -0.62
C ILE A 399 -15.32 -42.92 -1.84
N ASP A 400 -15.36 -43.84 -2.80
CA ASP A 400 -16.14 -43.73 -4.04
C ASP A 400 -17.58 -44.27 -3.92
N VAL A 401 -18.58 -43.46 -4.31
CA VAL A 401 -19.89 -43.90 -4.84
C VAL A 401 -20.53 -42.72 -5.64
N PRO A 402 -21.51 -42.96 -6.54
CA PRO A 402 -21.66 -42.13 -7.75
C PRO A 402 -22.54 -40.87 -7.61
N ALA A 403 -22.37 -39.95 -8.57
CA ALA A 403 -23.07 -38.67 -8.62
C ALA A 403 -24.56 -38.77 -9.02
N LEU A 404 -25.38 -37.92 -8.39
CA LEU A 404 -26.73 -37.56 -8.82
C LEU A 404 -26.89 -36.03 -8.75
N THR A 405 -27.50 -35.44 -9.78
CA THR A 405 -27.52 -33.99 -10.04
C THR A 405 -28.85 -33.33 -9.63
N VAL A 406 -28.83 -32.30 -8.78
CA VAL A 406 -29.74 -31.12 -8.85
C VAL A 406 -29.03 -29.88 -8.19
N PRO A 407 -29.61 -28.66 -8.09
CA PRO A 407 -29.05 -27.46 -8.72
C PRO A 407 -28.29 -26.50 -7.79
N SER A 408 -27.60 -25.53 -8.39
CA SER A 408 -26.96 -24.41 -7.67
C SER A 408 -27.96 -23.30 -7.31
N LEU A 409 -28.20 -23.09 -6.01
CA LEU A 409 -28.76 -21.85 -5.47
C LEU A 409 -27.62 -20.90 -5.11
N GLY A 410 -27.43 -19.85 -5.93
CA GLY A 410 -26.37 -18.88 -5.74
C GLY A 410 -26.72 -17.83 -4.67
N ILE A 411 -26.12 -17.93 -3.48
CA ILE A 411 -26.13 -16.84 -2.50
C ILE A 411 -25.00 -15.89 -2.87
N SER A 412 -25.33 -14.81 -3.59
CA SER A 412 -24.38 -13.73 -3.91
C SER A 412 -24.53 -12.60 -2.89
N THR A 413 -23.53 -12.44 -2.02
CA THR A 413 -23.49 -11.36 -1.02
C THR A 413 -22.95 -10.08 -1.65
N THR A 414 -23.81 -9.29 -2.28
CA THR A 414 -23.43 -8.01 -2.89
C THR A 414 -23.02 -7.00 -1.82
N VAL A 415 -21.74 -6.62 -1.79
CA VAL A 415 -21.23 -5.51 -0.98
C VAL A 415 -21.33 -4.22 -1.79
N THR A 416 -22.39 -3.45 -1.58
CA THR A 416 -22.63 -2.17 -2.28
C THR A 416 -21.77 -1.06 -1.68
N THR A 417 -20.55 -0.88 -2.18
CA THR A 417 -19.74 0.32 -1.90
C THR A 417 -20.25 1.51 -2.70
N VAL A 418 -20.81 2.52 -2.01
CA VAL A 418 -21.32 3.74 -2.65
C VAL A 418 -20.14 4.65 -3.02
N PHE A 419 -19.70 4.54 -4.27
CA PHE A 419 -18.55 5.26 -4.81
C PHE A 419 -18.92 6.73 -5.13
N GLN A 420 -18.77 7.63 -4.16
CA GLN A 420 -18.87 9.08 -4.44
C GLN A 420 -17.60 9.56 -5.14
N GLN A 421 -17.76 10.11 -6.35
CA GLN A 421 -16.67 10.77 -7.08
C GLN A 421 -16.46 12.20 -6.58
N PRO A 422 -15.21 12.63 -6.31
CA PRO A 422 -14.90 14.05 -6.15
C PRO A 422 -15.13 14.79 -7.48
N ILE A 423 -16.06 15.75 -7.51
CA ILE A 423 -16.36 16.50 -8.73
C ILE A 423 -15.30 17.60 -8.92
N MET A 424 -14.38 17.38 -9.86
CA MET A 424 -13.48 18.42 -10.38
C MET A 424 -13.48 18.42 -11.92
N SER A 425 -14.31 19.28 -12.51
CA SER A 425 -14.27 19.64 -13.93
C SER A 425 -14.78 21.08 -14.12
N PRO A 426 -14.12 21.92 -14.95
CA PRO A 426 -14.56 23.30 -15.19
C PRO A 426 -15.78 23.36 -16.14
N ILE A 427 -16.66 24.34 -15.91
CA ILE A 427 -17.89 24.53 -16.70
C ILE A 427 -17.60 25.35 -17.97
N VAL A 428 -18.03 24.84 -19.12
CA VAL A 428 -18.18 25.57 -20.39
C VAL A 428 -19.57 25.23 -20.95
N PRO A 429 -20.38 26.21 -21.41
CA PRO A 429 -21.79 25.96 -21.73
C PRO A 429 -22.01 25.27 -23.08
N LEU A 430 -23.04 24.43 -23.13
CA LEU A 430 -23.59 23.83 -24.35
C LEU A 430 -24.63 24.76 -25.02
N SER A 431 -24.90 24.50 -26.30
CA SER A 431 -25.94 25.14 -27.13
C SER A 431 -26.96 24.11 -27.64
N ASP A 432 -28.17 24.58 -27.97
CA ASP A 432 -29.41 23.79 -28.00
C ASP A 432 -29.76 23.02 -29.31
N GLU A 433 -30.93 22.35 -29.26
CA GLU A 433 -31.82 21.92 -30.37
C GLU A 433 -31.61 20.51 -31.03
N PRO A 434 -32.69 19.80 -31.49
CA PRO A 434 -32.98 18.44 -30.97
C PRO A 434 -33.55 17.39 -31.99
N HIS A 435 -34.25 16.34 -31.48
CA HIS A 435 -34.99 15.23 -32.13
C HIS A 435 -34.16 13.97 -32.56
N GLU A 436 -34.69 12.73 -32.64
CA GLU A 436 -36.08 12.21 -32.54
C GLU A 436 -36.20 10.80 -31.84
N LEU A 437 -37.29 10.02 -32.02
CA LEU A 437 -37.79 9.01 -31.06
C LEU A 437 -38.14 7.60 -31.64
N GLY A 438 -38.08 6.54 -30.80
CA GLY A 438 -38.67 5.19 -31.00
C GLY A 438 -38.25 4.21 -29.87
N LYS A 439 -39.14 3.61 -29.05
CA LYS A 439 -40.04 2.44 -29.29
C LYS A 439 -39.26 1.11 -29.46
N GLU A 440 -39.56 -0.02 -28.79
CA GLU A 440 -40.55 -0.43 -27.75
C GLU A 440 -40.01 -1.76 -27.10
N GLU A 441 -40.58 -2.46 -26.09
CA GLU A 441 -41.90 -2.57 -25.44
C GLU A 441 -41.75 -3.14 -23.99
N GLU A 442 -42.81 -3.25 -23.17
CA GLU A 442 -42.82 -3.90 -21.83
C GLU A 442 -43.98 -4.91 -21.66
N VAL A 443 -43.83 -5.95 -20.81
CA VAL A 443 -44.91 -6.90 -20.43
C VAL A 443 -44.84 -7.28 -18.93
N GLU A 444 -46.02 -7.43 -18.29
CA GLU A 444 -46.24 -7.56 -16.84
C GLU A 444 -46.18 -9.01 -16.29
N VAL A 445 -46.08 -9.15 -14.95
CA VAL A 445 -46.49 -10.35 -14.18
C VAL A 445 -47.21 -9.92 -12.88
N GLU A 446 -48.29 -10.62 -12.52
CA GLU A 446 -49.24 -10.23 -11.46
C GLU A 446 -48.80 -10.54 -10.00
N LYS A 447 -49.51 -9.94 -9.03
CA LYS A 447 -49.44 -10.23 -7.58
C LYS A 447 -50.50 -11.26 -7.12
N LYS A 448 -50.25 -11.94 -5.99
CA LYS A 448 -51.28 -12.42 -5.07
C LYS A 448 -50.77 -12.58 -3.62
N GLU A 449 -51.70 -12.62 -2.66
CA GLU A 449 -51.48 -12.47 -1.21
C GLU A 449 -51.98 -13.71 -0.40
N SER A 450 -52.06 -13.59 0.93
CA SER A 450 -52.57 -14.54 1.96
C SER A 450 -51.66 -15.72 2.36
N ASP A 451 -51.62 -16.21 3.62
CA ASP A 451 -52.06 -15.67 4.94
C ASP A 451 -51.32 -16.42 6.10
N GLU A 452 -51.57 -16.08 7.37
CA GLU A 452 -50.79 -16.48 8.56
C GLU A 452 -51.19 -17.79 9.30
N GLU A 453 -50.20 -18.44 9.94
CA GLU A 453 -50.25 -19.16 11.25
C GLU A 453 -51.14 -20.44 11.45
N PRO A 454 -51.05 -21.19 12.59
CA PRO A 454 -49.85 -21.66 13.31
C PRO A 454 -49.89 -23.12 13.88
N MET A 455 -48.72 -23.59 14.36
CA MET A 455 -48.49 -24.45 15.55
C MET A 455 -48.79 -25.98 15.65
N GLU A 456 -47.94 -26.58 16.51
CA GLU A 456 -48.08 -27.77 17.40
C GLU A 456 -47.75 -29.21 16.94
N MET A 457 -47.49 -30.07 17.94
CA MET A 457 -46.78 -31.37 17.82
C MET A 457 -47.66 -32.57 18.19
N VAL A 458 -47.33 -33.75 17.63
CA VAL A 458 -47.73 -35.07 18.17
C VAL A 458 -46.53 -36.01 18.19
N VAL A 459 -46.49 -36.92 19.17
CA VAL A 459 -45.37 -37.85 19.46
C VAL A 459 -45.84 -39.30 19.28
N GLU A 460 -45.00 -40.17 18.70
CA GLU A 460 -45.18 -41.64 18.71
C GLU A 460 -43.88 -42.40 19.07
N LYS A 461 -44.02 -43.72 19.21
CA LYS A 461 -43.14 -44.66 19.93
C LYS A 461 -43.32 -46.09 19.36
N HIS A 462 -42.38 -47.05 19.43
CA HIS A 462 -41.04 -47.11 20.07
C HIS A 462 -40.21 -48.22 19.31
N ASP A 463 -39.29 -49.06 19.82
CA ASP A 463 -38.67 -49.34 21.14
C ASP A 463 -37.31 -50.06 20.97
N GLU A 464 -36.38 -49.87 21.92
CA GLU A 464 -35.14 -50.67 22.23
C GLU A 464 -34.13 -51.01 21.08
N VAL A 465 -32.86 -51.42 21.26
CA VAL A 465 -32.03 -51.87 22.41
C VAL A 465 -30.58 -51.28 22.28
N GLU A 466 -29.82 -51.25 23.38
CA GLU A 466 -28.35 -51.06 23.62
C GLU A 466 -27.37 -50.90 22.40
N ASP A 467 -26.28 -50.11 22.45
CA ASP A 467 -25.27 -50.05 23.52
C ASP A 467 -24.40 -48.76 23.44
N THR A 468 -24.24 -48.00 24.55
CA THR A 468 -23.53 -46.70 24.56
C THR A 468 -22.75 -46.41 25.85
N LYS A 469 -21.50 -46.92 25.98
CA LYS A 469 -20.58 -46.51 27.09
C LYS A 469 -19.13 -46.13 26.74
N ASN A 470 -18.54 -46.57 25.63
CA ASN A 470 -17.09 -46.36 25.39
C ASN A 470 -16.72 -45.05 24.64
N VAL A 471 -17.64 -44.40 23.94
CA VAL A 471 -17.31 -43.31 22.99
C VAL A 471 -16.67 -42.09 23.67
N ASN A 472 -17.21 -41.64 24.81
CA ASN A 472 -16.76 -40.41 25.46
C ASN A 472 -15.37 -40.52 26.13
N GLN A 473 -14.95 -41.71 26.56
CA GLN A 473 -13.58 -41.90 27.08
C GLN A 473 -12.55 -41.86 25.95
N ILE A 474 -12.82 -42.52 24.82
CA ILE A 474 -11.94 -42.52 23.65
C ILE A 474 -11.74 -41.09 23.10
N LEU A 475 -12.81 -40.30 22.99
CA LEU A 475 -12.73 -38.88 22.61
C LEU A 475 -11.89 -38.05 23.59
N THR A 476 -12.01 -38.30 24.90
CA THR A 476 -11.24 -37.59 25.94
C THR A 476 -9.74 -37.92 25.84
N GLU A 477 -9.38 -39.18 25.62
CA GLU A 477 -7.96 -39.57 25.47
C GLU A 477 -7.34 -39.08 24.16
N ILE A 478 -8.08 -39.09 23.04
CA ILE A 478 -7.60 -38.54 21.75
C ILE A 478 -7.34 -37.03 21.84
N VAL A 479 -8.21 -36.27 22.51
CA VAL A 479 -7.98 -34.82 22.74
C VAL A 479 -6.77 -34.60 23.65
N LYS A 480 -6.63 -35.42 24.71
CA LYS A 480 -5.51 -35.29 25.67
C LYS A 480 -4.16 -35.68 25.05
N ALA A 481 -4.13 -36.68 24.16
CA ALA A 481 -2.94 -37.06 23.40
C ALA A 481 -2.46 -35.90 22.51
N LYS A 482 -3.36 -35.28 21.72
CA LYS A 482 -3.03 -34.13 20.88
C LYS A 482 -2.51 -32.93 21.67
N MET A 483 -3.18 -32.58 22.78
CA MET A 483 -2.75 -31.50 23.67
C MET A 483 -1.37 -31.70 24.33
N THR A 484 -0.77 -32.89 24.19
CA THR A 484 0.57 -33.20 24.73
C THR A 484 1.66 -33.20 23.63
N GLU A 485 1.28 -33.16 22.35
CA GLU A 485 2.25 -33.19 21.24
C GLU A 485 2.65 -31.78 20.76
N ASP A 486 1.70 -30.83 20.77
CA ASP A 486 1.90 -29.43 20.37
C ASP A 486 2.63 -28.56 21.43
N LEU A 487 3.05 -29.12 22.57
CA LEU A 487 3.69 -28.40 23.69
C LEU A 487 4.99 -29.07 24.17
N ARG A 488 5.94 -29.29 23.26
CA ARG A 488 7.35 -29.52 23.61
C ARG A 488 8.15 -28.23 23.39
N PRO A 489 9.01 -27.81 24.33
CA PRO A 489 10.06 -26.85 24.01
C PRO A 489 10.92 -27.38 22.86
N MET A 490 11.35 -26.50 21.95
CA MET A 490 12.45 -26.85 21.05
C MET A 490 13.74 -26.89 21.86
N ASP A 491 14.31 -28.08 22.06
CA ASP A 491 15.68 -28.23 22.54
C ASP A 491 16.62 -27.51 21.56
N THR A 492 17.33 -26.49 22.06
CA THR A 492 18.25 -25.66 21.27
C THR A 492 19.63 -26.30 21.13
N ASP A 493 19.66 -27.59 20.78
CA ASP A 493 20.87 -28.36 20.46
C ASP A 493 20.66 -29.09 19.11
N LYS A 494 20.50 -28.31 18.05
CA LYS A 494 20.69 -28.80 16.67
C LYS A 494 22.15 -28.62 16.29
N GLU A 495 22.87 -29.71 16.08
CA GLU A 495 24.15 -29.69 15.38
C GLU A 495 23.95 -28.98 14.03
N MET A 496 24.80 -27.99 13.73
CA MET A 496 24.75 -27.30 12.45
C MET A 496 25.17 -28.27 11.35
N PHE A 497 24.22 -28.69 10.50
CA PHE A 497 24.52 -29.46 9.31
C PHE A 497 25.38 -28.63 8.37
N VAL A 498 26.66 -28.98 8.23
CA VAL A 498 27.58 -28.38 7.25
C VAL A 498 27.66 -29.34 6.06
N PRO A 499 27.14 -28.96 4.88
CA PRO A 499 27.19 -29.83 3.70
C PRO A 499 28.65 -30.09 3.29
N GLY A 500 28.92 -31.30 2.82
CA GLY A 500 30.22 -31.69 2.28
C GLY A 500 30.57 -30.92 0.99
N PRO A 501 31.85 -30.87 0.59
CA PRO A 501 32.32 -30.06 -0.55
C PRO A 501 31.76 -30.46 -1.92
N ASN A 502 31.00 -31.57 -2.00
CA ASN A 502 30.35 -32.07 -3.21
C ASN A 502 28.81 -32.11 -3.09
N GLU A 503 28.23 -31.66 -1.96
CA GLU A 503 26.78 -31.60 -1.75
C GLU A 503 26.25 -30.22 -2.17
N LYS A 504 24.94 -30.10 -2.47
CA LYS A 504 24.34 -28.78 -2.68
C LYS A 504 24.51 -27.97 -1.38
N PRO A 505 24.97 -26.71 -1.44
CA PRO A 505 25.02 -25.86 -0.25
C PRO A 505 23.61 -25.72 0.33
N LEU A 506 23.49 -25.67 1.65
CA LEU A 506 22.24 -25.28 2.30
C LEU A 506 21.84 -23.90 1.80
N PHE A 507 20.56 -23.70 1.51
CA PHE A 507 20.02 -22.38 1.22
C PHE A 507 20.01 -21.55 2.50
N THR A 508 21.12 -20.86 2.76
CA THR A 508 21.20 -19.79 3.75
C THR A 508 20.81 -18.49 3.06
N ALA A 509 19.58 -18.03 3.29
CA ALA A 509 19.13 -16.74 2.77
C ALA A 509 20.08 -15.62 3.25
N GLU A 510 20.48 -14.75 2.33
CA GLU A 510 21.30 -13.58 2.67
C GLU A 510 20.55 -12.68 3.68
N PRO A 511 21.24 -12.17 4.72
CA PRO A 511 20.62 -11.26 5.67
C PRO A 511 20.28 -9.93 4.99
N LEU A 512 19.14 -9.34 5.38
CA LEU A 512 18.74 -8.00 4.95
C LEU A 512 19.81 -6.97 5.34
N THR A 513 20.07 -6.00 4.45
CA THR A 513 21.09 -4.96 4.62
C THR A 513 20.50 -3.58 4.89
N LEU A 514 21.32 -2.61 5.30
CA LEU A 514 20.89 -1.21 5.42
C LEU A 514 20.63 -0.60 4.03
N GLU A 515 21.38 -1.06 3.03
CA GLU A 515 21.27 -0.69 1.62
C GLU A 515 19.93 -1.16 1.03
N ASP A 516 19.45 -2.35 1.41
CA ASP A 516 18.10 -2.84 1.07
C ASP A 516 17.01 -1.95 1.67
N LEU A 517 17.11 -1.60 2.96
CA LEU A 517 16.13 -0.72 3.61
C LEU A 517 16.18 0.72 3.10
N THR A 518 17.36 1.19 2.68
CA THR A 518 17.52 2.50 2.04
C THR A 518 16.85 2.50 0.66
N LEU A 519 17.09 1.45 -0.15
CA LEU A 519 16.40 1.28 -1.44
C LEU A 519 14.89 1.17 -1.25
N LEU A 520 14.41 0.37 -0.29
CA LEU A 520 13.00 0.24 0.05
C LEU A 520 12.36 1.59 0.39
N ALA A 521 13.00 2.39 1.25
CA ALA A 521 12.52 3.70 1.62
C ALA A 521 12.51 4.68 0.43
N GLU A 522 13.51 4.62 -0.45
CA GLU A 522 13.58 5.49 -1.63
C GLU A 522 12.56 5.13 -2.72
N LEU A 523 12.17 3.84 -2.84
CA LEU A 523 11.08 3.38 -3.72
C LEU A 523 9.69 3.79 -3.21
N PHE A 524 9.52 3.89 -1.89
CA PHE A 524 8.25 4.21 -1.20
C PHE A 524 8.40 5.44 -0.31
N TYR A 525 8.77 6.58 -0.90
CA TYR A 525 9.30 7.72 -0.16
C TYR A 525 8.22 8.61 0.49
N LEU A 526 7.71 9.64 -0.20
CA LEU A 526 6.73 10.61 0.35
C LEU A 526 5.59 10.94 -0.65
N PRO A 527 4.48 11.58 -0.21
CA PRO A 527 3.33 11.87 -1.08
C PRO A 527 3.62 12.71 -2.32
N TYR A 528 4.69 13.53 -2.29
CA TYR A 528 5.03 14.51 -3.33
C TYR A 528 6.44 14.36 -3.92
N GLU A 529 7.21 13.37 -3.49
CA GLU A 529 8.58 13.14 -3.95
C GLU A 529 8.98 11.66 -3.80
N HIS A 530 9.69 11.14 -4.81
CA HIS A 530 10.36 9.83 -4.76
C HIS A 530 11.78 9.98 -4.20
N GLY A 531 12.36 8.91 -3.68
CA GLY A 531 13.75 8.95 -3.20
C GLY A 531 14.79 8.98 -4.33
N PRO A 532 16.06 9.35 -4.03
CA PRO A 532 17.11 9.53 -5.04
C PRO A 532 17.26 8.40 -6.07
N LYS A 533 17.34 7.12 -5.65
CA LYS A 533 17.46 5.99 -6.59
C LYS A 533 16.20 5.76 -7.43
N ALA A 534 15.01 6.00 -6.88
CA ALA A 534 13.77 5.91 -7.66
C ALA A 534 13.74 6.97 -8.77
N VAL A 535 14.13 8.22 -8.45
CA VAL A 535 14.29 9.30 -9.44
C VAL A 535 15.40 8.97 -10.46
N GLN A 536 16.51 8.37 -10.03
CA GLN A 536 17.59 7.92 -10.91
C GLN A 536 17.10 6.83 -11.89
N MET A 537 16.42 5.80 -11.40
CA MET A 537 15.88 4.71 -12.24
C MET A 537 14.85 5.24 -13.26
N LEU A 538 13.97 6.17 -12.86
CA LEU A 538 13.03 6.82 -13.80
C LEU A 538 13.74 7.65 -14.87
N LYS A 539 14.82 8.37 -14.52
CA LYS A 539 15.63 9.15 -15.46
C LYS A 539 16.40 8.25 -16.44
N GLU A 540 17.05 7.21 -15.95
CA GLU A 540 17.77 6.24 -16.78
C GLU A 540 16.82 5.50 -17.72
N PHE A 541 15.67 5.00 -17.24
CA PHE A 541 14.72 4.29 -18.10
C PHE A 541 14.17 5.19 -19.21
N ASN A 542 13.80 6.44 -18.89
CA ASN A 542 13.35 7.40 -19.91
C ASN A 542 14.44 7.69 -20.95
N TRP A 543 15.68 7.89 -20.52
CA TRP A 543 16.80 8.13 -21.44
C TRP A 543 17.06 6.91 -22.33
N LEU A 544 17.12 5.70 -21.75
CA LEU A 544 17.32 4.45 -22.50
C LEU A 544 16.22 4.20 -23.54
N ARG A 545 14.96 4.47 -23.16
CA ARG A 545 13.79 4.40 -24.05
C ARG A 545 13.94 5.35 -25.24
N ALA A 546 14.20 6.63 -24.97
CA ALA A 546 14.32 7.69 -25.97
C ALA A 546 15.54 7.51 -26.92
N ASN A 547 16.65 6.97 -26.41
CA ASN A 547 17.90 6.80 -27.16
C ASN A 547 18.09 5.36 -27.71
N SER A 548 17.05 4.52 -27.64
CA SER A 548 17.07 3.14 -28.14
C SER A 548 17.23 3.02 -29.67
N ASN A 549 17.20 4.14 -30.40
CA ASN A 549 17.49 4.20 -31.83
C ASN A 549 18.97 3.90 -32.15
N TYR A 550 19.93 4.28 -31.28
CA TYR A 550 21.37 4.06 -31.54
C TYR A 550 21.71 2.56 -31.68
N VAL A 551 21.17 1.73 -30.78
CA VAL A 551 21.36 0.27 -30.77
C VAL A 551 20.54 -0.49 -31.81
N SER A 552 19.59 0.17 -32.50
CA SER A 552 18.81 -0.48 -33.55
C SER A 552 19.65 -0.80 -34.80
N VAL A 553 19.33 -1.90 -35.48
CA VAL A 553 20.17 -2.45 -36.58
C VAL A 553 20.34 -1.49 -37.77
N ASN A 554 19.37 -0.60 -38.03
CA ASN A 554 19.37 0.31 -39.18
C ASN A 554 19.94 1.72 -38.91
N SER A 555 20.72 1.92 -37.84
CA SER A 555 21.41 3.19 -37.57
C SER A 555 22.52 3.44 -38.60
N ASN A 556 22.17 4.10 -39.72
CA ASN A 556 23.07 4.41 -40.85
C ASN A 556 24.29 5.29 -40.50
N ALA A 557 24.38 5.78 -39.28
CA ALA A 557 25.61 6.22 -38.65
C ALA A 557 25.68 5.62 -37.23
N LYS A 558 26.32 4.46 -37.09
CA LYS A 558 26.71 3.91 -35.78
C LYS A 558 27.87 4.73 -35.23
N ASP A 559 27.52 5.82 -34.55
CA ASP A 559 28.42 6.49 -33.62
C ASP A 559 28.80 5.48 -32.51
N PRO A 560 30.06 5.00 -32.45
CA PRO A 560 30.43 3.96 -31.50
C PRO A 560 30.39 4.44 -30.06
N GLU A 561 30.57 5.75 -29.83
CA GLU A 561 30.53 6.36 -28.50
C GLU A 561 29.08 6.39 -27.99
N LYS A 562 28.10 6.72 -28.85
CA LYS A 562 26.67 6.67 -28.49
C LYS A 562 26.14 5.26 -28.27
N VAL A 563 26.65 4.27 -29.01
CA VAL A 563 26.32 2.85 -28.77
C VAL A 563 26.90 2.38 -27.42
N ALA A 564 28.16 2.70 -27.14
CA ALA A 564 28.80 2.36 -25.87
C ALA A 564 28.17 3.08 -24.66
N GLU A 565 27.79 4.36 -24.82
CA GLU A 565 27.04 5.11 -23.80
C GLU A 565 25.70 4.43 -23.49
N TRP A 566 24.95 4.02 -24.52
CA TRP A 566 23.68 3.32 -24.31
C TRP A 566 23.86 1.97 -23.62
N GLN A 567 24.84 1.18 -24.06
CA GLN A 567 25.14 -0.14 -23.46
C GLN A 567 25.57 -0.01 -21.99
N SER A 568 26.51 0.87 -21.67
CA SER A 568 26.95 1.08 -20.29
C SER A 568 25.83 1.60 -19.39
N ARG A 569 24.94 2.47 -19.89
CA ARG A 569 23.78 2.93 -19.11
C ARG A 569 22.70 1.86 -18.95
N ALA A 570 22.53 0.97 -19.94
CA ALA A 570 21.66 -0.19 -19.81
C ALA A 570 22.17 -1.17 -18.74
N GLU A 571 23.48 -1.48 -18.75
CA GLU A 571 24.13 -2.32 -17.73
C GLU A 571 23.94 -1.75 -16.30
N ASN A 572 24.25 -0.46 -16.10
CA ASN A 572 24.02 0.22 -14.82
C ASN A 572 22.54 0.22 -14.40
N PHE A 573 21.61 0.36 -15.35
CA PHE A 573 20.17 0.29 -15.06
C PHE A 573 19.73 -1.13 -14.68
N GLU A 574 20.25 -2.15 -15.35
CA GLU A 574 19.99 -3.55 -15.01
C GLU A 574 20.52 -3.92 -13.61
N GLU A 575 21.66 -3.38 -13.18
CA GLU A 575 22.16 -3.53 -11.80
C GLU A 575 21.21 -2.90 -10.76
N MET A 576 20.64 -1.71 -11.07
CA MET A 576 19.60 -1.11 -10.22
C MET A 576 18.34 -1.98 -10.16
N CYS A 577 17.89 -2.54 -11.29
CA CYS A 577 16.75 -3.48 -11.31
C CYS A 577 17.04 -4.77 -10.51
N CYS A 578 18.24 -5.33 -10.66
CA CYS A 578 18.69 -6.48 -9.87
C CYS A 578 18.70 -6.18 -8.37
N SER A 579 19.09 -4.97 -7.97
CA SER A 579 19.08 -4.54 -6.56
C SER A 579 17.68 -4.60 -5.95
N VAL A 580 16.64 -4.17 -6.68
CA VAL A 580 15.24 -4.26 -6.22
C VAL A 580 14.78 -5.71 -6.06
N ILE A 581 15.18 -6.59 -7.00
CA ILE A 581 14.82 -8.02 -6.96
C ILE A 581 15.52 -8.72 -5.78
N GLN A 582 16.79 -8.42 -5.52
CA GLN A 582 17.52 -8.94 -4.36
C GLN A 582 16.94 -8.44 -3.04
N MET A 583 16.63 -7.14 -2.94
CA MET A 583 15.94 -6.54 -1.78
C MET A 583 14.63 -7.26 -1.48
N PHE A 584 13.80 -7.50 -2.50
CA PHE A 584 12.57 -8.30 -2.36
C PHE A 584 12.85 -9.72 -1.85
N THR A 585 13.89 -10.40 -2.35
CA THR A 585 14.27 -11.74 -1.91
C THR A 585 14.74 -11.77 -0.45
N ARG A 586 15.58 -10.82 -0.03
CA ARG A 586 16.07 -10.72 1.35
C ARG A 586 14.94 -10.35 2.33
N LEU A 587 14.03 -9.44 1.94
CA LEU A 587 12.80 -9.16 2.70
C LEU A 587 11.88 -10.39 2.81
N SER A 588 11.65 -11.12 1.72
CA SER A 588 10.74 -12.28 1.71
C SER A 588 11.22 -13.45 2.58
N ASN A 589 12.52 -13.49 2.90
CA ASN A 589 13.14 -14.46 3.80
C ASN A 589 13.37 -13.91 5.22
N SER A 590 12.84 -12.72 5.58
CA SER A 590 13.01 -12.16 6.93
C SER A 590 12.40 -13.04 8.03
N ALA A 591 13.06 -13.04 9.19
CA ALA A 591 12.61 -13.76 10.37
C ALA A 591 11.34 -13.13 10.97
N ASN A 592 11.26 -11.79 10.98
CA ASN A 592 10.05 -11.07 11.33
C ASN A 592 9.02 -11.15 10.17
N ARG A 593 8.03 -12.03 10.33
CA ARG A 593 6.94 -12.21 9.35
C ARG A 593 5.86 -11.13 9.44
N THR A 594 5.71 -10.46 10.59
CA THR A 594 4.72 -9.39 10.78
C THR A 594 5.06 -8.19 9.89
N ILE A 595 6.31 -7.71 9.93
CA ILE A 595 6.77 -6.62 9.06
C ILE A 595 6.63 -7.02 7.58
N LEU A 596 7.01 -8.26 7.23
CA LEU A 596 6.87 -8.75 5.85
C LEU A 596 5.40 -8.75 5.38
N TYR A 597 4.45 -9.22 6.19
CA TYR A 597 3.04 -9.32 5.78
C TYR A 597 2.36 -7.96 5.61
N ASP A 598 2.79 -6.93 6.33
CA ASP A 598 2.36 -5.55 6.12
C ASP A 598 2.95 -4.98 4.81
N LEU A 599 4.26 -5.20 4.55
CA LEU A 599 4.94 -4.68 3.37
C LEU A 599 4.68 -5.46 2.06
N TYR A 600 4.26 -6.74 2.14
CA TYR A 600 4.28 -7.68 1.01
C TYR A 600 3.56 -7.18 -0.26
N PRO A 601 2.34 -6.60 -0.20
CA PRO A 601 1.63 -6.14 -1.40
C PRO A 601 2.45 -5.13 -2.21
N TYR A 602 3.07 -4.17 -1.51
CA TYR A 602 3.83 -3.07 -2.09
C TYR A 602 5.14 -3.56 -2.71
N ILE A 603 5.93 -4.34 -1.95
CA ILE A 603 7.22 -4.85 -2.44
C ILE A 603 7.06 -5.86 -3.58
N TRP A 604 5.91 -6.55 -3.64
CA TRP A 604 5.56 -7.47 -4.73
C TRP A 604 5.26 -6.74 -6.05
N ASP A 605 4.43 -5.69 -6.00
CA ASP A 605 4.03 -4.91 -7.19
C ASP A 605 5.26 -4.25 -7.84
N ILE A 606 6.09 -3.55 -7.03
CA ILE A 606 7.29 -2.90 -7.55
C ILE A 606 8.34 -3.89 -8.08
N LYS A 607 8.57 -5.03 -7.40
CA LYS A 607 9.49 -6.08 -7.91
C LYS A 607 9.01 -6.65 -9.25
N SER A 608 7.70 -6.81 -9.42
CA SER A 608 7.12 -7.38 -10.63
C SER A 608 7.25 -6.42 -11.81
N ILE A 609 6.91 -5.14 -11.60
CA ILE A 609 7.03 -4.09 -12.61
C ILE A 609 8.49 -3.81 -12.97
N ILE A 610 9.41 -3.75 -11.99
CA ILE A 610 10.85 -3.59 -12.25
C ILE A 610 11.43 -4.78 -13.04
N SER A 611 10.95 -6.02 -12.80
CA SER A 611 11.34 -7.19 -13.62
C SER A 611 10.89 -7.04 -15.08
N MET A 612 9.67 -6.54 -15.32
CA MET A 612 9.18 -6.25 -16.68
C MET A 612 9.99 -5.15 -17.36
N VAL A 613 10.26 -4.04 -16.66
CA VAL A 613 11.03 -2.90 -17.18
C VAL A 613 12.47 -3.33 -17.51
N LYS A 614 13.11 -4.15 -16.67
CA LYS A 614 14.42 -4.75 -16.96
C LYS A 614 14.38 -5.58 -18.26
N SER A 615 13.40 -6.48 -18.38
CA SER A 615 13.21 -7.35 -19.55
C SER A 615 12.98 -6.54 -20.82
N PHE A 616 12.27 -5.41 -20.72
CA PHE A 616 12.03 -4.49 -21.83
C PHE A 616 13.31 -3.74 -22.24
N VAL A 617 14.14 -3.28 -21.29
CA VAL A 617 15.44 -2.65 -21.61
C VAL A 617 16.39 -3.64 -22.29
N GLN A 618 16.49 -4.88 -21.80
CA GLN A 618 17.24 -5.94 -22.48
C GLN A 618 16.78 -6.13 -23.93
N TRP A 619 15.46 -6.17 -24.15
CA TRP A 619 14.86 -6.27 -25.47
C TRP A 619 15.17 -5.06 -26.39
N LEU A 620 15.18 -3.82 -25.86
CA LEU A 620 15.58 -2.62 -26.61
C LEU A 620 17.01 -2.76 -27.17
N GLY A 621 17.91 -3.45 -26.46
CA GLY A 621 19.31 -3.62 -26.82
C GLY A 621 19.61 -4.74 -27.82
N CYS A 622 18.71 -5.73 -27.99
CA CYS A 622 18.96 -6.90 -28.85
C CYS A 622 18.09 -6.98 -30.13
N ARG A 623 17.08 -6.12 -30.28
CA ARG A 623 16.11 -6.16 -31.39
C ARG A 623 16.71 -5.88 -32.78
N SER A 624 16.18 -6.57 -33.79
CA SER A 624 16.58 -6.41 -35.20
C SER A 624 15.86 -5.27 -35.95
N GLN A 625 14.88 -4.61 -35.34
CA GLN A 625 14.02 -3.61 -35.98
C GLN A 625 14.22 -2.19 -35.40
N SER A 626 13.91 -1.16 -36.21
CA SER A 626 14.36 0.22 -35.97
C SER A 626 13.25 1.26 -35.75
N SER A 627 11.98 0.84 -35.64
CA SER A 627 10.81 1.71 -35.63
C SER A 627 9.96 1.53 -34.37
N ALA A 628 10.60 1.60 -33.20
CA ALA A 628 9.87 1.64 -31.93
C ALA A 628 9.17 2.99 -31.74
N GLN A 629 7.85 2.98 -31.73
CA GLN A 629 7.00 4.13 -31.49
C GLN A 629 6.71 4.22 -29.99
N PHE A 630 6.95 5.41 -29.43
CA PHE A 630 6.63 5.74 -28.04
C PHE A 630 5.71 6.95 -28.04
N LEU A 631 4.56 6.86 -27.38
CA LEU A 631 3.69 8.00 -27.17
C LEU A 631 4.25 8.89 -26.04
N SER A 632 4.42 10.18 -26.34
CA SER A 632 4.87 11.18 -25.38
C SER A 632 3.68 11.72 -24.57
N GLY A 633 3.36 11.06 -23.47
CA GLY A 633 2.38 11.55 -22.50
C GLY A 633 2.96 12.64 -21.60
N ASP A 634 2.90 13.90 -22.02
CA ASP A 634 3.25 15.05 -21.19
C ASP A 634 2.19 15.26 -20.10
N GLN A 635 2.33 14.59 -18.95
CA GLN A 635 1.42 14.72 -17.81
C GLN A 635 2.16 14.70 -16.45
N GLU A 636 1.66 15.47 -15.49
CA GLU A 636 2.36 15.78 -14.23
C GLU A 636 2.37 14.61 -13.22
N PRO A 637 3.55 14.13 -12.73
CA PRO A 637 3.64 12.90 -11.94
C PRO A 637 2.73 12.81 -10.70
N TRP A 638 2.50 13.94 -10.01
CA TRP A 638 1.71 14.01 -8.77
C TRP A 638 0.20 13.79 -8.95
N ALA A 639 -0.31 13.80 -10.18
CA ALA A 639 -1.75 13.68 -10.44
C ALA A 639 -2.27 12.22 -10.44
N PHE A 640 -1.38 11.22 -10.32
CA PHE A 640 -1.69 9.84 -10.67
C PHE A 640 -1.64 8.85 -9.51
N ARG A 641 -2.63 7.95 -9.50
CA ARG A 641 -2.67 6.78 -8.61
C ARG A 641 -1.54 5.79 -8.94
N GLY A 642 -1.16 5.00 -7.95
CA GLY A 642 -0.23 3.88 -8.11
C GLY A 642 1.26 4.18 -7.89
N GLY A 643 1.62 5.42 -7.54
CA GLY A 643 2.99 5.80 -7.20
C GLY A 643 4.04 5.43 -8.25
N LEU A 644 5.25 5.06 -7.79
CA LEU A 644 6.39 4.70 -8.63
C LEU A 644 6.11 3.50 -9.56
N ALA A 645 5.38 2.50 -9.05
CA ALA A 645 4.90 1.35 -9.83
C ALA A 645 4.04 1.81 -11.02
N GLY A 646 3.07 2.70 -10.77
CA GLY A 646 2.22 3.31 -11.79
C GLY A 646 2.99 4.18 -12.80
N GLU A 647 4.06 4.86 -12.38
CA GLU A 647 4.92 5.62 -13.31
C GLU A 647 5.69 4.69 -14.26
N PHE A 648 6.33 3.63 -13.76
CA PHE A 648 6.97 2.63 -14.63
C PHE A 648 5.97 1.94 -15.57
N GLN A 649 4.76 1.62 -15.09
CA GLN A 649 3.68 1.08 -15.92
C GLN A 649 3.32 2.02 -17.09
N ARG A 650 3.15 3.32 -16.85
CA ARG A 650 2.83 4.32 -17.90
C ARG A 650 3.97 4.58 -18.89
N LEU A 651 5.20 4.17 -18.57
CA LEU A 651 6.35 4.28 -19.46
C LEU A 651 6.52 3.06 -20.39
N LEU A 652 5.84 1.93 -20.08
CA LEU A 652 5.69 0.78 -20.97
C LEU A 652 4.55 1.03 -21.97
N PRO A 653 4.71 0.68 -23.26
CA PRO A 653 3.69 0.92 -24.28
C PRO A 653 2.59 -0.17 -24.23
N ILE A 654 1.65 -0.07 -23.28
CA ILE A 654 0.53 -1.02 -23.12
C ILE A 654 -0.74 -0.36 -22.54
N ASP A 655 -1.10 0.82 -23.05
CA ASP A 655 -2.25 1.61 -22.59
C ASP A 655 -3.58 0.81 -22.59
N GLY A 656 -3.78 -0.11 -23.54
CA GLY A 656 -4.94 -1.00 -23.61
C GLY A 656 -4.91 -2.21 -22.66
N ALA A 657 -3.90 -2.34 -21.78
CA ALA A 657 -3.65 -3.57 -21.03
C ALA A 657 -3.45 -3.43 -19.51
N ASN A 658 -4.10 -2.42 -18.90
CA ASN A 658 -3.97 -2.12 -17.47
C ASN A 658 -4.35 -3.30 -16.54
N ASP A 659 -5.25 -4.20 -16.95
CA ASP A 659 -5.60 -5.42 -16.22
C ASP A 659 -4.41 -6.37 -15.99
N LEU A 660 -3.36 -6.32 -16.82
CA LEU A 660 -2.13 -7.09 -16.59
C LEU A 660 -1.36 -6.61 -15.35
N PHE A 661 -1.61 -5.38 -14.89
CA PHE A 661 -1.00 -4.75 -13.70
C PHE A 661 -1.93 -4.73 -12.48
N TYR A 662 -3.10 -5.37 -12.59
CA TYR A 662 -3.99 -5.64 -11.46
C TYR A 662 -3.99 -7.15 -11.13
N GLN A 663 -3.34 -7.47 -10.02
CA GLN A 663 -3.49 -8.73 -9.28
C GLN A 663 -3.36 -8.45 -7.79
N PRO A 664 -4.11 -9.16 -6.92
CA PRO A 664 -3.73 -9.26 -5.52
C PRO A 664 -2.40 -10.03 -5.41
N PRO A 665 -1.52 -9.69 -4.44
CA PRO A 665 -0.32 -10.49 -4.20
C PRO A 665 -0.69 -11.91 -3.76
N PRO A 666 0.20 -12.90 -3.92
CA PRO A 666 0.00 -14.25 -3.39
C PRO A 666 -0.39 -14.23 -1.90
N PRO A 667 -1.37 -15.05 -1.47
CA PRO A 667 -1.91 -15.01 -0.10
C PRO A 667 -0.88 -15.41 0.96
N MET A 668 0.16 -16.15 0.55
CA MET A 668 1.35 -16.48 1.33
C MET A 668 2.58 -16.00 0.56
N PRO A 669 3.55 -15.31 1.21
CA PRO A 669 4.78 -14.90 0.53
C PRO A 669 5.59 -16.06 -0.04
N THR A 670 6.01 -15.92 -1.29
CA THR A 670 6.93 -16.86 -1.96
C THR A 670 8.31 -16.24 -2.07
N SER A 671 9.34 -16.99 -1.69
CA SER A 671 10.75 -16.64 -1.89
C SER A 671 11.32 -17.18 -3.20
N LYS A 672 10.55 -17.98 -3.97
CA LYS A 672 11.04 -18.55 -5.23
C LYS A 672 11.21 -17.45 -6.28
N ILE A 673 12.44 -17.30 -6.76
CA ILE A 673 12.82 -16.32 -7.76
C ILE A 673 12.45 -16.86 -9.15
N TYR A 674 11.91 -15.96 -9.99
CA TYR A 674 11.75 -16.16 -11.42
C TYR A 674 12.36 -14.98 -12.15
N THR A 675 13.24 -15.25 -13.11
CA THR A 675 13.86 -14.25 -13.98
C THR A 675 13.16 -14.27 -15.33
N LEU A 676 12.72 -13.10 -15.79
CA LEU A 676 12.23 -12.87 -17.14
C LEU A 676 13.34 -12.19 -17.96
N ARG A 677 13.52 -12.62 -19.20
CA ARG A 677 14.51 -12.08 -20.14
C ARG A 677 14.13 -12.37 -21.60
N PRO A 678 14.75 -11.71 -22.59
CA PRO A 678 14.67 -12.12 -23.99
C PRO A 678 15.16 -13.55 -24.23
N TYR A 679 14.65 -14.14 -25.31
CA TYR A 679 15.07 -15.42 -25.88
C TYR A 679 16.46 -15.33 -26.53
N PHE A 680 17.27 -16.37 -26.37
CA PHE A 680 18.50 -16.59 -27.15
C PHE A 680 18.47 -18.00 -27.79
N PRO A 681 19.10 -18.23 -28.96
CA PRO A 681 19.08 -19.54 -29.65
C PRO A 681 19.52 -20.75 -28.80
N LYS A 682 20.31 -20.56 -27.75
CA LYS A 682 20.68 -21.61 -26.78
C LYS A 682 19.48 -22.19 -26.00
N ASP A 683 18.38 -21.44 -25.92
CA ASP A 683 17.21 -21.76 -25.09
C ASP A 683 16.21 -22.70 -25.82
N GLU A 684 16.38 -22.89 -27.14
CA GLU A 684 15.48 -23.63 -28.05
C GLU A 684 15.09 -25.02 -27.52
N SER A 685 16.06 -25.83 -27.08
CA SER A 685 15.83 -27.19 -26.60
C SER A 685 14.98 -27.25 -25.32
N ALA A 686 15.07 -26.24 -24.46
CA ALA A 686 14.24 -26.13 -23.26
C ALA A 686 12.82 -25.64 -23.59
N ILE A 687 12.68 -24.73 -24.56
CA ILE A 687 11.38 -24.33 -25.12
C ILE A 687 10.67 -25.53 -25.76
N TYR A 688 11.38 -26.33 -26.56
CA TYR A 688 10.83 -27.53 -27.21
C TYR A 688 10.40 -28.57 -26.18
N LYS A 689 11.18 -28.77 -25.11
CA LYS A 689 10.80 -29.63 -23.98
C LYS A 689 9.48 -29.18 -23.35
N ILE A 690 9.38 -27.91 -22.93
CA ILE A 690 8.15 -27.36 -22.33
C ILE A 690 6.97 -27.48 -23.30
N CYS A 691 7.20 -27.22 -24.60
CA CYS A 691 6.16 -27.34 -25.63
C CYS A 691 5.64 -28.79 -25.75
N LYS A 692 6.53 -29.80 -25.73
CA LYS A 692 6.15 -31.22 -25.70
C LYS A 692 5.37 -31.57 -24.42
N GLU A 693 5.82 -31.09 -23.26
CA GLU A 693 5.16 -31.33 -21.97
C GLU A 693 3.74 -30.73 -21.93
N MET A 694 3.60 -29.41 -22.18
CA MET A 694 2.30 -28.72 -22.13
C MET A 694 1.32 -29.17 -23.22
N PHE A 695 1.81 -29.62 -24.39
CA PHE A 695 0.98 -30.20 -25.43
C PHE A 695 0.44 -31.58 -25.02
N THR A 696 1.27 -32.41 -24.38
CA THR A 696 0.90 -33.77 -23.92
C THR A 696 -0.07 -33.71 -22.74
N GLU A 697 0.10 -32.77 -21.80
CA GLU A 697 -0.87 -32.52 -20.72
C GLU A 697 -2.26 -32.10 -21.22
N GLY A 698 -2.34 -31.52 -22.43
CA GLY A 698 -3.61 -31.20 -23.09
C GLY A 698 -4.22 -32.31 -23.94
N CYS A 699 -3.66 -33.54 -23.88
CA CYS A 699 -3.94 -34.64 -24.80
C CYS A 699 -4.10 -35.99 -24.06
N ASP A 700 -5.24 -36.20 -23.38
CA ASP A 700 -5.57 -37.43 -22.67
C ASP A 700 -5.30 -38.70 -23.50
N GLY A 701 -4.25 -39.44 -23.13
CA GLY A 701 -3.92 -40.76 -23.68
C GLY A 701 -3.09 -40.79 -24.97
N ILE A 702 -2.62 -39.67 -25.50
CA ILE A 702 -1.83 -39.65 -26.76
C ILE A 702 -0.34 -39.89 -26.47
N SER A 703 0.20 -41.02 -26.95
CA SER A 703 1.62 -41.35 -26.85
C SER A 703 2.35 -41.02 -28.15
N PHE A 704 3.33 -40.13 -28.09
CA PHE A 704 4.27 -39.84 -29.18
C PHE A 704 5.54 -40.68 -29.01
N SER A 705 6.10 -41.22 -30.11
CA SER A 705 7.37 -41.94 -30.06
C SER A 705 8.55 -40.99 -29.86
N ASP A 706 9.58 -41.45 -29.14
CA ASP A 706 10.82 -40.67 -28.93
C ASP A 706 11.76 -40.69 -30.15
N GLU A 707 11.31 -41.22 -31.29
CA GLU A 707 12.05 -41.22 -32.57
C GLU A 707 12.09 -39.83 -33.24
N SER A 708 11.31 -38.86 -32.75
CA SER A 708 11.31 -37.47 -33.24
C SER A 708 10.95 -36.50 -32.11
N PRO A 709 11.86 -36.27 -31.14
CA PRO A 709 11.58 -35.49 -29.94
C PRO A 709 11.22 -34.03 -30.22
N ASP A 710 11.78 -33.44 -31.28
CA ASP A 710 11.61 -32.03 -31.65
C ASP A 710 10.26 -31.71 -32.31
N LEU A 711 9.57 -32.71 -32.87
CA LEU A 711 8.48 -32.54 -33.85
C LEU A 711 7.38 -31.57 -33.39
N ILE A 712 7.00 -31.66 -32.11
CA ILE A 712 5.97 -30.81 -31.49
C ILE A 712 6.48 -29.37 -31.35
N GLY A 713 7.75 -29.19 -31.00
CA GLY A 713 8.41 -27.89 -30.95
C GLY A 713 8.49 -27.25 -32.34
N ASP A 714 8.95 -28.00 -33.34
CA ASP A 714 9.10 -27.54 -34.72
C ASP A 714 7.76 -27.10 -35.36
N ARG A 715 6.66 -27.83 -35.11
CA ARG A 715 5.34 -27.46 -35.64
C ARG A 715 4.71 -26.27 -34.92
N LEU A 716 4.89 -26.16 -33.59
CA LEU A 716 4.13 -25.21 -32.77
C LEU A 716 4.88 -23.92 -32.40
N VAL A 717 6.21 -23.94 -32.35
CA VAL A 717 7.03 -22.80 -31.87
C VAL A 717 8.30 -22.52 -32.70
N GLY A 718 8.91 -23.52 -33.35
CA GLY A 718 10.17 -23.38 -34.10
C GLY A 718 10.16 -22.30 -35.18
N GLY A 719 9.03 -22.11 -35.86
CA GLY A 719 8.83 -21.01 -36.81
C GLY A 719 8.97 -19.62 -36.17
N PHE A 720 8.50 -19.42 -34.94
CA PHE A 720 8.70 -18.16 -34.20
C PHE A 720 10.17 -17.99 -33.81
N LEU A 721 10.79 -19.04 -33.25
CA LEU A 721 12.19 -19.01 -32.81
C LEU A 721 13.16 -18.70 -33.96
N THR A 722 12.84 -19.18 -35.18
CA THR A 722 13.66 -19.00 -36.38
C THR A 722 13.36 -17.69 -37.13
N LEU A 723 12.09 -17.31 -37.28
CA LEU A 723 11.67 -16.22 -38.19
C LEU A 723 11.20 -14.94 -37.50
N SER A 724 11.00 -14.98 -36.18
CA SER A 724 10.52 -13.89 -35.31
C SER A 724 11.21 -13.84 -33.91
N PRO A 725 12.51 -14.16 -33.75
CA PRO A 725 13.16 -14.25 -32.43
C PRO A 725 13.18 -12.93 -31.63
N ASP A 726 13.09 -11.78 -32.33
CA ASP A 726 12.96 -10.45 -31.73
C ASP A 726 11.77 -10.32 -30.75
N TYR A 727 10.79 -11.22 -30.85
CA TYR A 727 9.55 -11.22 -30.06
C TYR A 727 9.44 -12.48 -29.20
N GLY A 728 10.58 -13.07 -28.82
CA GLY A 728 10.68 -14.16 -27.86
C GLY A 728 11.19 -13.71 -26.49
N PHE A 729 10.50 -14.14 -25.44
CA PHE A 729 10.91 -14.03 -24.04
C PHE A 729 10.86 -15.41 -23.39
N VAL A 730 11.78 -15.65 -22.45
CA VAL A 730 11.82 -16.88 -21.65
C VAL A 730 11.82 -16.56 -20.17
N LEU A 731 11.27 -17.50 -19.42
CA LEU A 731 11.20 -17.47 -17.96
C LEU A 731 12.10 -18.56 -17.41
N GLU A 732 12.96 -18.23 -16.45
CA GLU A 732 13.85 -19.19 -15.78
C GLU A 732 13.76 -19.12 -14.25
N ASP A 733 13.83 -20.28 -13.62
CA ASP A 733 14.03 -20.46 -12.18
C ASP A 733 15.36 -21.20 -11.91
N GLU A 734 15.63 -21.55 -10.65
CA GLU A 734 16.87 -22.23 -10.23
C GLU A 734 17.14 -23.58 -10.91
N GLU A 735 16.13 -24.17 -11.57
CA GLU A 735 16.23 -25.43 -12.31
C GLU A 735 16.38 -25.22 -13.83
N GLY A 736 16.38 -23.96 -14.29
CA GLY A 736 16.42 -23.58 -15.70
C GLY A 736 15.10 -23.00 -16.22
N ILE A 737 14.90 -23.05 -17.53
CA ILE A 737 13.72 -22.44 -18.18
C ILE A 737 12.44 -23.20 -17.78
N CYS A 738 11.41 -22.44 -17.43
CA CYS A 738 10.12 -22.92 -16.94
C CYS A 738 8.90 -22.26 -17.61
N GLY A 739 9.11 -21.39 -18.61
CA GLY A 739 8.06 -20.88 -19.49
C GLY A 739 8.62 -20.07 -20.67
N TYR A 740 7.79 -19.83 -21.68
CA TYR A 740 8.11 -18.98 -22.83
C TYR A 740 6.92 -18.11 -23.25
N ALA A 741 7.24 -16.97 -23.88
CA ALA A 741 6.27 -16.09 -24.53
C ALA A 741 6.84 -15.64 -25.88
N LEU A 742 6.20 -16.06 -26.98
CA LEU A 742 6.65 -15.87 -28.35
C LEU A 742 5.57 -15.12 -29.15
N GLY A 743 5.96 -14.38 -30.18
CA GLY A 743 4.99 -13.78 -31.09
C GLY A 743 5.58 -13.20 -32.37
N THR A 744 4.76 -12.47 -33.11
CA THR A 744 5.18 -11.71 -34.30
C THR A 744 4.29 -10.49 -34.49
N VAL A 745 4.82 -9.38 -35.00
CA VAL A 745 4.08 -8.10 -35.12
C VAL A 745 2.93 -8.20 -36.12
N ASP A 746 3.17 -8.82 -37.27
CA ASP A 746 2.18 -9.04 -38.32
C ASP A 746 2.30 -10.48 -38.83
N VAL A 747 1.20 -11.24 -38.69
CA VAL A 747 1.12 -12.63 -39.12
C VAL A 747 1.23 -12.80 -40.64
N LYS A 748 0.88 -11.79 -41.46
CA LYS A 748 0.92 -11.91 -42.94
C LYS A 748 2.36 -12.03 -43.48
N PRO A 749 3.34 -11.15 -43.13
CA PRO A 749 4.76 -11.36 -43.45
C PRO A 749 5.34 -12.63 -42.80
N PHE A 750 4.90 -12.98 -41.59
CA PHE A 750 5.38 -14.17 -40.89
C PHE A 750 5.00 -15.46 -41.61
N VAL A 751 3.71 -15.69 -41.89
CA VAL A 751 3.23 -16.86 -42.65
C VAL A 751 3.87 -16.92 -44.04
N LYS A 752 4.09 -15.77 -44.70
CA LYS A 752 4.84 -15.72 -45.95
C LYS A 752 6.29 -16.20 -45.80
N LYS A 753 7.02 -15.79 -44.76
CA LYS A 753 8.36 -16.34 -44.46
C LYS A 753 8.28 -17.85 -44.16
N CYS A 754 7.29 -18.30 -43.40
CA CYS A 754 7.10 -19.71 -43.07
C CYS A 754 6.97 -20.55 -44.35
N LYS A 755 6.03 -20.20 -45.24
CA LYS A 755 5.83 -20.91 -46.53
C LYS A 755 7.03 -20.80 -47.48
N MET A 756 7.86 -19.76 -47.36
CA MET A 756 9.07 -19.58 -48.19
C MET A 756 10.36 -20.24 -47.65
N SER A 757 10.44 -20.57 -46.35
CA SER A 757 11.72 -21.02 -45.75
C SER A 757 11.59 -22.04 -44.61
N TRP A 758 10.61 -21.91 -43.71
CA TRP A 758 10.42 -22.88 -42.62
C TRP A 758 9.80 -24.18 -43.12
N ILE A 759 8.71 -24.10 -43.89
CA ILE A 759 7.99 -25.27 -44.39
C ILE A 759 8.89 -26.13 -45.32
N PRO A 760 9.65 -25.60 -46.30
CA PRO A 760 10.59 -26.40 -47.07
C PRO A 760 11.66 -27.10 -46.21
N PHE A 761 12.21 -26.42 -45.20
CA PHE A 761 13.20 -27.01 -44.29
C PHE A 761 12.57 -28.12 -43.41
N MET A 762 11.32 -27.97 -43.00
CA MET A 762 10.57 -29.02 -42.30
C MET A 762 10.21 -30.21 -43.21
N GLN A 763 9.93 -29.97 -44.49
CA GLN A 763 9.72 -31.03 -45.49
C GLN A 763 11.00 -31.83 -45.77
N GLU A 764 12.18 -31.22 -45.61
CA GLU A 764 13.48 -31.91 -45.64
C GLU A 764 13.78 -32.66 -44.32
N LYS A 765 13.40 -32.09 -43.16
CA LYS A 765 13.60 -32.74 -41.83
C LYS A 765 12.66 -33.93 -41.61
N TYR A 766 11.42 -33.85 -42.09
CA TYR A 766 10.36 -34.84 -41.88
C TYR A 766 9.81 -35.36 -43.21
N ASN A 767 10.08 -36.64 -43.52
CA ASN A 767 9.56 -37.29 -44.73
C ASN A 767 8.02 -37.34 -44.71
N LYS A 768 7.39 -37.21 -45.89
CA LYS A 768 5.94 -37.36 -46.03
C LYS A 768 5.50 -38.79 -45.65
N PRO A 769 4.58 -38.98 -44.69
CA PRO A 769 4.12 -40.30 -44.28
C PRO A 769 3.14 -40.93 -45.28
N ASP A 770 2.89 -42.22 -45.11
CA ASP A 770 2.04 -43.03 -45.98
C ASP A 770 0.56 -42.94 -45.58
N THR A 771 -0.24 -42.28 -46.41
CA THR A 771 -1.67 -42.02 -46.18
C THR A 771 -2.57 -43.25 -46.36
N GLU A 772 -2.05 -44.42 -46.74
CA GLU A 772 -2.84 -45.66 -46.89
C GLU A 772 -3.02 -46.45 -45.56
N LYS A 773 -2.64 -45.88 -44.41
CA LYS A 773 -2.71 -46.52 -43.08
C LYS A 773 -3.41 -45.64 -42.04
N ASP A 774 -3.81 -46.25 -40.92
CA ASP A 774 -4.19 -45.54 -39.69
C ASP A 774 -2.98 -44.77 -39.15
N MET A 775 -2.86 -43.49 -39.52
CA MET A 775 -1.75 -42.63 -39.12
C MET A 775 -1.78 -42.31 -37.63
N SER A 776 -0.62 -42.41 -36.97
CA SER A 776 -0.39 -41.86 -35.63
C SER A 776 -0.49 -40.33 -35.61
N GLU A 777 -0.67 -39.74 -34.43
CA GLU A 777 -0.67 -38.27 -34.29
C GLU A 777 0.68 -37.63 -34.66
N ALA A 778 1.78 -38.37 -34.53
CA ALA A 778 3.09 -37.96 -35.03
C ALA A 778 3.10 -37.89 -36.56
N GLU A 779 2.59 -38.91 -37.25
CA GLU A 779 2.48 -38.92 -38.72
C GLU A 779 1.51 -37.84 -39.21
N LYS A 780 0.37 -37.61 -38.55
CA LYS A 780 -0.52 -36.48 -38.88
C LYS A 780 0.19 -35.13 -38.74
N MET A 781 0.97 -34.93 -37.68
CA MET A 781 1.75 -33.71 -37.49
C MET A 781 2.83 -33.55 -38.57
N MET A 782 3.54 -34.63 -38.95
CA MET A 782 4.49 -34.61 -40.07
C MET A 782 3.79 -34.31 -41.41
N LEU A 783 2.65 -34.95 -41.69
CA LEU A 783 1.86 -34.74 -42.90
C LEU A 783 1.44 -33.28 -43.06
N SER A 784 1.12 -32.60 -41.96
CA SER A 784 0.71 -31.19 -41.97
C SER A 784 1.80 -30.19 -42.41
N PHE A 785 3.07 -30.62 -42.59
CA PHE A 785 4.10 -29.84 -43.28
C PHE A 785 4.10 -30.04 -44.81
N HIS A 786 3.45 -31.10 -45.32
CA HIS A 786 3.36 -31.50 -46.73
C HIS A 786 1.97 -31.28 -47.36
N GLU A 787 1.12 -30.54 -46.66
CA GLU A 787 -0.21 -30.12 -47.09
C GLU A 787 -0.20 -28.59 -47.28
N GLU A 788 -0.95 -28.09 -48.28
CA GLU A 788 -1.09 -26.65 -48.47
C GLU A 788 -2.18 -26.12 -47.55
N GLU A 789 -1.80 -25.36 -46.52
CA GLU A 789 -2.74 -24.60 -45.67
C GLU A 789 -3.48 -23.54 -46.51
N GLU A 790 -4.65 -23.90 -47.06
CA GLU A 790 -5.67 -22.96 -47.53
C GLU A 790 -6.43 -22.32 -46.34
N GLU A 791 -7.21 -21.26 -46.62
CA GLU A 791 -7.89 -20.40 -45.63
C GLU A 791 -6.96 -19.69 -44.61
N GLY A 792 -6.39 -18.56 -45.03
CA GLY A 792 -5.81 -17.58 -44.11
C GLY A 792 -6.88 -16.66 -43.50
N LEU A 793 -6.67 -16.19 -42.27
CA LEU A 793 -7.67 -15.43 -41.50
C LEU A 793 -8.13 -14.13 -42.20
N PRO A 794 -9.41 -13.74 -42.07
CA PRO A 794 -9.98 -12.57 -42.75
C PRO A 794 -9.23 -11.25 -42.51
N GLU A 795 -9.10 -10.44 -43.56
CA GLU A 795 -8.33 -9.18 -43.46
C GLU A 795 -8.93 -8.16 -42.48
N SER A 796 -10.25 -8.17 -42.28
CA SER A 796 -10.98 -7.36 -41.30
C SER A 796 -10.76 -7.79 -39.84
N PHE A 797 -10.30 -9.02 -39.62
CA PHE A 797 -9.82 -9.48 -38.31
C PHE A 797 -8.36 -9.02 -38.11
N LEU A 798 -7.51 -9.28 -39.11
CA LEU A 798 -6.08 -8.97 -39.05
C LEU A 798 -5.74 -7.47 -39.07
N SER A 799 -6.67 -6.60 -39.48
CA SER A 799 -6.53 -5.14 -39.30
C SER A 799 -6.60 -4.71 -37.84
N ASN A 800 -7.29 -5.48 -37.00
CA ASN A 800 -7.49 -5.19 -35.57
C ASN A 800 -6.52 -6.00 -34.70
N PHE A 801 -6.24 -7.26 -35.09
CA PHE A 801 -5.35 -8.17 -34.39
C PHE A 801 -4.26 -8.71 -35.35
N PRO A 802 -3.29 -7.89 -35.78
CA PRO A 802 -2.24 -8.33 -36.69
C PRO A 802 -1.24 -9.32 -36.06
N SER A 803 -1.03 -9.27 -34.74
CA SER A 803 0.02 -10.06 -34.07
C SER A 803 -0.45 -11.43 -33.62
N LEU A 804 0.18 -12.50 -34.12
CA LEU A 804 0.01 -13.84 -33.57
C LEU A 804 0.95 -14.04 -32.37
N ILE A 805 0.44 -14.56 -31.25
CA ILE A 805 1.19 -14.82 -30.00
C ILE A 805 0.99 -16.24 -29.46
N LYS A 806 1.99 -16.74 -28.73
CA LYS A 806 2.01 -18.05 -28.07
C LYS A 806 2.76 -17.95 -26.73
N VAL A 807 2.04 -18.16 -25.63
CA VAL A 807 2.58 -18.18 -24.25
C VAL A 807 2.24 -19.52 -23.61
N ASP A 808 3.25 -20.22 -23.07
CA ASP A 808 3.08 -21.44 -22.29
C ASP A 808 4.03 -21.42 -21.07
N ILE A 809 3.57 -21.94 -19.94
CA ILE A 809 4.30 -21.95 -18.67
C ILE A 809 4.13 -23.33 -18.02
N HIS A 810 5.22 -23.92 -17.57
CA HIS A 810 5.27 -25.26 -16.97
C HIS A 810 4.49 -25.30 -15.65
N ALA A 811 3.69 -26.35 -15.43
CA ALA A 811 2.75 -26.46 -14.30
C ALA A 811 3.39 -26.33 -12.88
N LYS A 812 4.72 -26.48 -12.78
CA LYS A 812 5.52 -26.19 -11.56
C LYS A 812 5.53 -24.71 -11.12
N VAL A 813 5.11 -23.79 -11.99
CA VAL A 813 5.07 -22.34 -11.71
C VAL A 813 3.71 -22.00 -11.09
N THR A 814 3.68 -21.93 -9.76
CA THR A 814 2.48 -21.63 -8.97
C THR A 814 2.13 -20.13 -8.87
N ASP A 815 2.93 -19.26 -9.48
CA ASP A 815 2.81 -17.80 -9.41
C ASP A 815 2.09 -17.23 -10.66
N PRO A 816 0.84 -16.75 -10.53
CA PRO A 816 0.08 -16.24 -11.66
C PRO A 816 0.50 -14.81 -12.10
N SER A 817 1.36 -14.12 -11.35
CA SER A 817 1.85 -12.79 -11.72
C SER A 817 2.87 -12.86 -12.85
N VAL A 818 3.68 -13.91 -12.83
CA VAL A 818 4.73 -14.16 -13.81
C VAL A 818 4.15 -14.31 -15.22
N ALA A 819 3.00 -14.99 -15.35
CA ALA A 819 2.27 -15.11 -16.61
C ALA A 819 1.83 -13.75 -17.17
N LYS A 820 1.34 -12.85 -16.29
CA LYS A 820 0.99 -11.47 -16.67
C LYS A 820 2.24 -10.64 -17.01
N SER A 821 3.35 -10.82 -16.30
CA SER A 821 4.62 -10.14 -16.59
C SER A 821 5.22 -10.55 -17.94
N MET A 822 5.20 -11.85 -18.26
CA MET A 822 5.61 -12.38 -19.57
C MET A 822 4.74 -11.84 -20.70
N MET A 823 3.41 -11.92 -20.53
CA MET A 823 2.45 -11.37 -21.48
C MET A 823 2.70 -9.87 -21.68
N GLY A 824 2.81 -9.08 -20.60
CA GLY A 824 3.06 -7.65 -20.67
C GLY A 824 4.36 -7.28 -21.40
N CYS A 825 5.45 -8.05 -21.25
CA CYS A 825 6.69 -7.82 -22.00
C CYS A 825 6.52 -8.10 -23.50
N LEU A 826 5.83 -9.19 -23.85
CA LEU A 826 5.51 -9.53 -25.25
C LEU A 826 4.58 -8.49 -25.89
N LEU A 827 3.51 -8.10 -25.19
CA LEU A 827 2.58 -7.08 -25.67
C LEU A 827 3.28 -5.70 -25.81
N SER A 828 4.19 -5.35 -24.90
CA SER A 828 5.03 -4.14 -24.99
C SER A 828 5.90 -4.13 -26.25
N SER A 829 6.59 -5.24 -26.56
CA SER A 829 7.48 -5.28 -27.73
C SER A 829 6.71 -5.24 -29.05
N LEU A 830 5.54 -5.87 -29.11
CA LEU A 830 4.63 -5.84 -30.27
C LEU A 830 4.03 -4.44 -30.48
N LYS A 831 3.49 -3.82 -29.42
CA LYS A 831 2.92 -2.45 -29.47
C LYS A 831 3.98 -1.41 -29.83
N ALA A 832 5.18 -1.52 -29.27
CA ALA A 832 6.31 -0.65 -29.63
C ALA A 832 6.60 -0.67 -31.14
N ASN A 833 6.49 -1.82 -31.81
CA ASN A 833 6.72 -1.93 -33.26
C ASN A 833 5.45 -1.72 -34.11
N GLY A 834 4.42 -1.06 -33.55
CA GLY A 834 3.24 -0.62 -34.29
C GLY A 834 2.11 -1.65 -34.39
N SER A 835 2.10 -2.71 -33.57
CA SER A 835 0.91 -3.55 -33.43
C SER A 835 -0.21 -2.82 -32.66
N HIS A 836 -1.45 -3.13 -33.03
CA HIS A 836 -2.68 -2.57 -32.45
C HIS A 836 -3.50 -3.63 -31.69
N GLY A 837 -3.16 -4.90 -31.84
CA GLY A 837 -3.83 -6.03 -31.20
C GLY A 837 -3.11 -7.34 -31.47
N ALA A 838 -3.26 -8.29 -30.55
CA ALA A 838 -2.70 -9.63 -30.62
C ALA A 838 -3.81 -10.70 -30.54
N PHE A 839 -3.52 -11.89 -31.06
CA PHE A 839 -4.39 -13.05 -30.94
C PHE A 839 -3.60 -14.34 -30.75
N CYS A 840 -4.23 -15.34 -30.16
CA CYS A 840 -3.73 -16.71 -30.10
C CYS A 840 -4.81 -17.72 -30.54
N GLU A 841 -4.33 -18.88 -30.97
CA GLU A 841 -5.15 -20.01 -31.42
C GLU A 841 -5.15 -21.09 -30.34
N VAL A 842 -6.33 -21.44 -29.84
CA VAL A 842 -6.53 -22.41 -28.76
C VAL A 842 -7.45 -23.53 -29.23
N ARG A 843 -7.04 -24.80 -29.10
CA ARG A 843 -7.85 -25.96 -29.48
C ARG A 843 -9.16 -25.97 -28.70
N GLN A 844 -10.30 -26.21 -29.34
CA GLN A 844 -11.62 -26.13 -28.69
C GLN A 844 -11.78 -27.06 -27.47
N MET A 845 -11.02 -28.16 -27.40
CA MET A 845 -11.03 -29.09 -26.26
C MET A 845 -10.13 -28.65 -25.09
N ASP A 846 -9.18 -27.75 -25.33
CA ASP A 846 -8.15 -27.33 -24.36
C ASP A 846 -8.66 -26.21 -23.43
N LYS A 847 -9.60 -26.58 -22.55
CA LYS A 847 -10.22 -25.67 -21.57
C LYS A 847 -9.19 -25.03 -20.63
N ARG A 848 -8.06 -25.70 -20.39
CA ARG A 848 -6.94 -25.19 -19.57
C ARG A 848 -6.32 -23.95 -20.22
N MET A 849 -6.02 -24.02 -21.52
CA MET A 849 -5.47 -22.87 -22.23
C MET A 849 -6.50 -21.75 -22.47
N LEU A 850 -7.79 -22.08 -22.65
CA LEU A 850 -8.85 -21.05 -22.73
C LEU A 850 -8.96 -20.23 -21.44
N ASP A 851 -8.99 -20.89 -20.27
CA ASP A 851 -8.99 -20.25 -18.95
C ASP A 851 -7.70 -19.47 -18.69
N PHE A 852 -6.54 -19.99 -19.09
CA PHE A 852 -5.25 -19.30 -19.00
C PHE A 852 -5.24 -17.98 -19.79
N TYR A 853 -5.58 -17.99 -21.09
CA TYR A 853 -5.63 -16.76 -21.89
C TYR A 853 -6.74 -15.79 -21.43
N SER A 854 -7.86 -16.31 -20.90
CA SER A 854 -8.91 -15.47 -20.29
C SER A 854 -8.42 -14.75 -19.03
N LYS A 855 -7.60 -15.41 -18.20
CA LYS A 855 -6.94 -14.80 -17.02
C LYS A 855 -5.81 -13.83 -17.40
N LEU A 856 -5.29 -13.94 -18.62
CA LEU A 856 -4.42 -12.96 -19.28
C LEU A 856 -5.23 -11.95 -20.14
N GLY A 857 -6.54 -11.83 -19.92
CA GLY A 857 -7.42 -10.80 -20.48
C GLY A 857 -7.61 -10.85 -22.00
N CYS A 858 -7.35 -11.99 -22.63
CA CYS A 858 -7.81 -12.26 -24.00
C CYS A 858 -9.30 -12.69 -23.97
N PHE A 859 -10.05 -12.38 -25.01
CA PHE A 859 -11.46 -12.73 -25.15
C PHE A 859 -11.72 -13.55 -26.41
N GLU A 860 -12.73 -14.44 -26.40
CA GLU A 860 -13.13 -15.18 -27.60
C GLU A 860 -13.63 -14.21 -28.68
N VAL A 861 -13.02 -14.29 -29.85
CA VAL A 861 -13.42 -13.50 -31.03
C VAL A 861 -14.58 -14.21 -31.70
N ALA A 862 -15.67 -13.48 -31.93
CA ALA A 862 -16.89 -14.04 -32.53
C ALA A 862 -16.59 -14.78 -33.85
N LYS A 863 -17.05 -16.03 -33.95
CA LYS A 863 -16.77 -16.91 -35.10
C LYS A 863 -17.33 -16.31 -36.39
N MET A 864 -16.44 -15.87 -37.28
CA MET A 864 -16.76 -15.38 -38.62
C MET A 864 -16.57 -16.48 -39.67
N GLU A 865 -17.14 -16.26 -40.86
CA GLU A 865 -16.91 -17.13 -42.01
C GLU A 865 -15.43 -17.07 -42.44
N GLY A 866 -14.80 -18.23 -42.66
CA GLY A 866 -13.35 -18.34 -42.88
C GLY A 866 -12.49 -18.44 -41.59
N PHE A 867 -13.05 -18.90 -40.47
CA PHE A 867 -12.30 -19.27 -39.27
C PHE A 867 -12.17 -20.82 -39.16
N PRO A 868 -11.03 -21.36 -38.69
CA PRO A 868 -10.85 -22.81 -38.50
C PRO A 868 -11.89 -23.40 -37.53
N LYS A 869 -12.40 -24.60 -37.85
CA LYS A 869 -13.56 -25.19 -37.13
C LYS A 869 -13.21 -25.76 -35.75
N ASP A 870 -11.99 -26.28 -35.60
CA ASP A 870 -11.55 -27.02 -34.40
C ASP A 870 -10.78 -26.13 -33.38
N VAL A 871 -10.66 -24.84 -33.69
CA VAL A 871 -9.86 -23.85 -32.95
C VAL A 871 -10.77 -22.68 -32.53
N ILE A 872 -10.51 -22.14 -31.34
CA ILE A 872 -11.06 -20.88 -30.84
C ILE A 872 -9.95 -19.84 -30.93
N ILE A 873 -10.27 -18.68 -31.52
CA ILE A 873 -9.35 -17.56 -31.61
C ILE A 873 -9.64 -16.59 -30.46
N MET A 874 -8.63 -16.38 -29.63
CA MET A 874 -8.68 -15.47 -28.48
C MET A 874 -7.92 -14.19 -28.84
N GLY A 875 -8.60 -13.04 -28.84
CA GLY A 875 -8.06 -11.74 -29.22
C GLY A 875 -7.83 -10.82 -28.02
N ARG A 876 -6.93 -9.84 -28.17
CA ARG A 876 -6.63 -8.81 -27.16
C ARG A 876 -6.09 -7.53 -27.80
N SER A 877 -6.60 -6.37 -27.38
CA SER A 877 -6.12 -5.04 -27.83
C SER A 877 -4.82 -4.61 -27.13
N LEU A 878 -4.09 -3.68 -27.76
CA LEU A 878 -2.82 -3.10 -27.26
C LEU A 878 -2.91 -1.58 -27.06
#